data_AF-A0A0D2LD94-F1
#
_entry.id   AF-A0A0D2LD94-F1
#
_cell.length_a   1.000
_cell.length_b   1.000
_cell.length_c   1.000
_cell.angle_alpha   90.00
_cell.angle_beta   90.00
_cell.angle_gamma   90.00
#
_symmetry.space_group_name_H-M   'P 1'
#
loop_
_entity.id
_entity.type
_entity.pdbx_description
1 polymer ?
#
loop_
_entity_poly.entity_id
_entity_poly.type
_entity_poly.pdbx_seq_one_letter_code
_entity_poly.pdbx_strand_id
1 'polypeptide(L)'
;MKLPIFHSNFGAKFNLDTSGVAGFFGGEEAFAAMNSVHFTPSRRWIGWYNSPGSYFVAKQYGTLPNSTFWDGLFPGPELDPTELLQLNDKSGLPYIGVYSGIQLPAAGYLSYLLSLRVKPDLTESAYFSKNVADMRLDKLRKGVCVTVVELRDFDDLTWPTYPIVPKSHFKTLPVYGALLVALTILFSLASASISVLYEDWFSFSMIALGVLSNGVASIILGAGVIILKFNDTPKGSPLDDGVLLDGDNIIILHGSTRVVNGILHSKYRLEYEQDPQYDKIGICSIILLAQFLLQLFLIPQGELIGQIFFLATLAMSWICNGYFASFNYDEIKTNTLFDLIGEPVVHYTLMFDKRSTAVAYTMFYFRGLQEPKAPINGLFPNNMPVWYLWKEFICSSITFNHQPSRILENQRSRTDAALAADSEEAAAIARLERLERSLGLPDKKFLAHLLREADRERPRAIAAAQSVSVEMGRYAHTYTYDRGTDDPGAPTVAVPVDRPYARAYTPAANDPFRTSRGRGRSASINVERFANAPPSVEPFRSASEYVIPQVQIDQSQPRWDARPPSPHAVQAPQPSFRVHYSSEDAPSRAYREPPRPASDAPRPLVHAGIPTSSSGVRVRPGYAMPPHIQVHAENPPQWDGPMPNYAQFVRHHNQRSVSP
;
A
#
# COMPACT_ATOMS: atom_id res chain seq x y z
N MET A 1 -32.35 34.22 -35.44
CA MET A 1 -33.48 33.40 -35.96
C MET A 1 -34.24 32.89 -34.73
N LYS A 2 -35.34 33.56 -34.34
CA LYS A 2 -36.10 33.20 -33.11
C LYS A 2 -37.00 32.02 -33.44
N LEU A 3 -36.70 30.84 -32.89
CA LEU A 3 -37.54 29.64 -33.03
C LEU A 3 -38.81 29.81 -32.17
N PRO A 4 -40.02 29.90 -32.78
CA PRO A 4 -41.24 30.27 -32.06
C PRO A 4 -41.94 29.09 -31.35
N ILE A 5 -41.23 28.02 -30.97
CA ILE A 5 -41.85 26.75 -30.52
C ILE A 5 -42.04 26.64 -28.99
N PHE A 6 -41.54 27.58 -28.17
CA PHE A 6 -41.63 27.50 -26.70
C PHE A 6 -42.49 28.60 -26.02
N HIS A 7 -43.54 29.10 -26.69
CA HIS A 7 -44.57 29.90 -26.00
C HIS A 7 -45.63 28.98 -25.38
N SER A 8 -45.31 28.30 -24.27
CA SER A 8 -46.28 27.55 -23.48
C SER A 8 -46.34 28.09 -22.04
N ASN A 9 -47.50 28.66 -21.70
CA ASN A 9 -48.22 28.81 -20.42
C ASN A 9 -47.59 28.35 -19.07
N PHE A 10 -46.28 28.41 -18.86
CA PHE A 10 -45.63 28.25 -17.55
C PHE A 10 -45.57 29.60 -16.84
N GLY A 11 -46.71 30.05 -16.30
CA GLY A 11 -46.83 31.31 -15.56
C GLY A 11 -46.11 31.33 -14.19
N ALA A 12 -45.51 30.21 -13.77
CA ALA A 12 -44.63 30.14 -12.63
C ALA A 12 -43.18 30.04 -13.13
N LYS A 13 -42.33 30.99 -12.73
CA LYS A 13 -40.86 30.93 -12.95
C LYS A 13 -40.33 29.68 -12.25
N PHE A 14 -40.28 28.57 -12.98
CA PHE A 14 -39.70 27.33 -12.51
C PHE A 14 -38.18 27.49 -12.50
N ASN A 15 -37.60 27.57 -11.30
CA ASN A 15 -36.17 27.63 -11.09
C ASN A 15 -35.74 26.28 -10.52
N LEU A 16 -34.80 25.58 -11.16
CA LEU A 16 -34.23 24.40 -10.55
C LEU A 16 -33.31 24.85 -9.43
N ASP A 17 -33.63 24.47 -8.19
CA ASP A 17 -32.69 24.60 -7.07
C ASP A 17 -31.54 23.58 -7.24
N THR A 18 -30.69 23.84 -8.22
CA THR A 18 -29.50 23.05 -8.57
C THR A 18 -28.32 23.34 -7.65
N SER A 19 -28.43 24.39 -6.83
CA SER A 19 -27.34 24.96 -6.03
C SER A 19 -26.79 23.97 -5.00
N GLY A 20 -27.67 23.21 -4.34
CA GLY A 20 -27.28 22.18 -3.37
C GLY A 20 -26.73 20.92 -4.03
N VAL A 21 -27.16 20.58 -5.24
CA VAL A 21 -26.76 19.34 -5.93
C VAL A 21 -25.34 19.47 -6.52
N ALA A 22 -24.97 20.64 -7.04
CA ALA A 22 -23.69 20.82 -7.72
C ALA A 22 -22.45 20.72 -6.80
N GLY A 23 -22.56 21.22 -5.57
CA GLY A 23 -21.42 21.32 -4.64
C GLY A 23 -21.07 20.05 -3.89
N PHE A 24 -22.08 19.23 -3.58
CA PHE A 24 -21.93 18.07 -2.69
C PHE A 24 -21.91 16.73 -3.42
N PHE A 25 -22.52 16.64 -4.61
CA PHE A 25 -22.49 15.41 -5.38
C PHE A 25 -21.13 15.23 -6.07
N GLY A 26 -20.66 13.99 -6.16
CA GLY A 26 -19.44 13.66 -6.89
C GLY A 26 -18.13 14.08 -6.20
N GLY A 27 -18.17 14.58 -4.96
CA GLY A 27 -16.99 15.04 -4.24
C GLY A 27 -15.99 13.93 -3.93
N GLU A 28 -16.49 12.78 -3.49
CA GLU A 28 -15.65 11.61 -3.21
C GLU A 28 -15.04 11.05 -4.48
N GLU A 29 -15.79 10.99 -5.59
CA GLU A 29 -15.30 10.55 -6.88
C GLU A 29 -14.31 11.53 -7.49
N ALA A 30 -14.54 12.84 -7.36
CA ALA A 30 -13.59 13.86 -7.81
C ALA A 30 -12.28 13.77 -7.03
N PHE A 31 -12.35 13.61 -5.70
CA PHE A 31 -11.18 13.44 -4.85
C PHE A 31 -10.44 12.13 -5.11
N ALA A 32 -11.16 11.00 -5.15
CA ALA A 32 -10.60 9.69 -5.48
C ALA A 32 -9.96 9.71 -6.87
N ALA A 33 -10.65 10.31 -7.85
CA ALA A 33 -10.07 10.55 -9.15
C ALA A 33 -8.77 11.34 -8.98
N MET A 34 -8.77 12.51 -8.32
CA MET A 34 -7.56 13.35 -8.10
C MET A 34 -6.37 12.58 -7.50
N ASN A 35 -6.58 11.57 -6.63
CA ASN A 35 -5.50 10.71 -6.14
C ASN A 35 -4.70 10.00 -7.24
N SER A 36 -5.30 9.78 -8.41
CA SER A 36 -4.65 9.19 -9.57
C SER A 36 -3.75 10.15 -10.38
N VAL A 37 -3.80 11.46 -10.11
CA VAL A 37 -3.14 12.47 -10.97
C VAL A 37 -1.63 12.25 -11.05
N HIS A 38 -1.03 11.76 -9.97
CA HIS A 38 0.41 11.51 -9.87
C HIS A 38 0.85 10.23 -10.58
N PHE A 39 -0.06 9.28 -10.77
CA PHE A 39 0.20 8.02 -11.45
C PHE A 39 -0.06 8.07 -12.96
N THR A 40 -0.63 9.16 -13.46
CA THR A 40 -0.94 9.33 -14.88
C THR A 40 -0.51 10.74 -15.31
N PRO A 41 0.72 10.93 -15.83
CA PRO A 41 1.29 12.25 -16.12
C PRO A 41 0.49 13.12 -17.08
N SER A 42 -0.32 12.50 -17.96
CA SER A 42 -1.22 13.23 -18.83
C SER A 42 -2.38 13.87 -18.05
N ARG A 43 -2.75 13.32 -16.89
CA ARG A 43 -3.93 13.71 -16.13
C ARG A 43 -3.88 15.15 -15.62
N ARG A 44 -2.69 15.66 -15.33
CA ARG A 44 -2.50 17.09 -14.98
C ARG A 44 -2.97 18.06 -16.07
N TRP A 45 -3.08 17.60 -17.33
CA TRP A 45 -3.49 18.42 -18.47
C TRP A 45 -4.92 18.18 -18.94
N ILE A 46 -5.65 17.21 -18.37
CA ILE A 46 -6.96 16.80 -18.89
C ILE A 46 -8.14 17.18 -17.99
N GLY A 47 -7.89 17.91 -16.90
CA GLY A 47 -8.93 18.40 -15.98
C GLY A 47 -9.72 19.62 -16.46
N TRP A 48 -9.67 19.98 -17.74
CA TRP A 48 -10.32 21.18 -18.29
C TRP A 48 -11.82 20.98 -18.58
N TYR A 49 -12.57 20.59 -17.56
CA TYR A 49 -14.02 20.40 -17.61
C TYR A 49 -14.66 20.89 -16.31
N ASN A 50 -15.96 21.20 -16.36
CA ASN A 50 -16.72 21.67 -15.20
C ASN A 50 -17.01 20.50 -14.25
N SER A 51 -16.10 20.23 -13.30
CA SER A 51 -16.20 19.12 -12.36
C SER A 51 -17.11 19.46 -11.17
N PRO A 52 -17.97 18.54 -10.72
CA PRO A 52 -18.66 18.66 -9.44
C PRO A 52 -17.71 18.41 -8.27
N GLY A 53 -18.18 18.66 -7.05
CA GLY A 53 -17.47 18.29 -5.82
C GLY A 53 -16.30 19.18 -5.45
N SER A 54 -16.16 20.37 -6.06
CA SER A 54 -15.03 21.28 -5.83
C SER A 54 -14.92 21.75 -4.39
N TYR A 55 -16.02 21.86 -3.65
CA TYR A 55 -16.00 22.15 -2.20
C TYR A 55 -15.28 21.06 -1.41
N PHE A 56 -15.62 19.79 -1.66
CA PHE A 56 -15.00 18.67 -0.96
C PHE A 56 -13.50 18.59 -1.27
N VAL A 57 -13.14 18.70 -2.54
CA VAL A 57 -11.75 18.75 -3.00
C VAL A 57 -10.99 19.92 -2.36
N ALA A 58 -11.54 21.13 -2.40
CA ALA A 58 -10.94 22.31 -1.79
C ALA A 58 -10.71 22.13 -0.30
N LYS A 59 -11.68 21.53 0.41
CA LYS A 59 -11.56 21.28 1.84
C LYS A 59 -10.45 20.28 2.17
N GLN A 60 -10.32 19.21 1.38
CA GLN A 60 -9.29 18.20 1.59
C GLN A 60 -7.88 18.73 1.28
N TYR A 61 -7.70 19.40 0.14
CA TYR A 61 -6.38 19.92 -0.25
C TYR A 61 -6.01 21.22 0.49
N GLY A 62 -7.00 21.95 0.97
CA GLY A 62 -6.81 23.19 1.73
C GLY A 62 -6.16 22.99 3.09
N THR A 63 -6.09 21.76 3.62
CA THR A 63 -5.40 21.42 4.88
C THR A 63 -3.93 21.04 4.68
N LEU A 64 -3.44 20.93 3.44
CA LEU A 64 -2.03 20.63 3.18
C LEU A 64 -1.07 21.80 3.46
N PRO A 65 -1.41 23.05 3.12
CA PRO A 65 -0.50 24.17 3.34
C PRO A 65 -0.22 24.40 4.83
N ASN A 66 1.05 24.47 5.20
CA ASN A 66 1.47 24.66 6.59
C ASN A 66 1.56 26.15 6.93
N SER A 67 0.41 26.78 7.18
CA SER A 67 0.36 28.14 7.74
C SER A 67 -0.92 28.41 8.53
N THR A 68 -0.81 29.29 9.53
CA THR A 68 -1.95 29.69 10.37
C THR A 68 -3.08 30.35 9.58
N PHE A 69 -2.78 30.96 8.43
CA PHE A 69 -3.81 31.51 7.55
C PHE A 69 -4.66 30.39 6.94
N TRP A 70 -4.01 29.32 6.48
CA TRP A 70 -4.66 28.14 5.90
C TRP A 70 -5.44 27.37 6.96
N ASP A 71 -4.89 27.20 8.17
CA ASP A 71 -5.57 26.55 9.30
C ASP A 71 -6.88 27.26 9.67
N GLY A 72 -6.92 28.58 9.56
CA GLY A 72 -8.14 29.36 9.82
C GLY A 72 -9.21 29.19 8.75
N LEU A 73 -8.81 28.99 7.48
CA LEU A 73 -9.73 28.85 6.35
C LEU A 73 -10.19 27.41 6.13
N PHE A 74 -9.28 26.45 6.36
CA PHE A 74 -9.47 25.02 6.20
C PHE A 74 -9.05 24.31 7.49
N PRO A 75 -9.85 24.40 8.56
CA PRO A 75 -9.51 23.77 9.83
C PRO A 75 -9.47 22.24 9.68
N GLY A 76 -8.38 21.63 10.14
CA GLY A 76 -8.15 20.19 10.12
C GLY A 76 -6.80 19.82 10.75
N PRO A 77 -6.54 18.53 10.99
CA PRO A 77 -5.18 18.10 11.31
C PRO A 77 -4.25 18.39 10.13
N GLU A 78 -3.01 18.78 10.42
CA GLU A 78 -1.96 18.85 9.40
C GLU A 78 -1.73 17.42 8.87
N LEU A 79 -2.03 17.21 7.59
CA LEU A 79 -1.88 15.93 6.92
C LEU A 79 -0.73 16.02 5.92
N ASP A 80 0.16 15.02 5.93
CA ASP A 80 1.16 14.90 4.86
C ASP A 80 0.43 14.58 3.53
N PRO A 81 0.84 15.17 2.39
CA PRO A 81 0.20 14.90 1.09
C PRO A 81 0.11 13.40 0.75
N THR A 82 1.09 12.62 1.22
CA THR A 82 1.12 11.17 1.04
C THR A 82 -0.01 10.47 1.80
N GLU A 83 -0.34 10.96 3.00
CA GLU A 83 -1.41 10.43 3.84
C GLU A 83 -2.77 10.84 3.27
N LEU A 84 -2.92 12.11 2.87
CA LEU A 84 -4.14 12.62 2.25
C LEU A 84 -4.51 11.82 0.98
N LEU A 85 -3.52 11.54 0.13
CA LEU A 85 -3.70 10.79 -1.11
C LEU A 85 -3.69 9.27 -0.91
N GLN A 86 -3.62 8.80 0.34
CA GLN A 86 -3.69 7.38 0.67
C GLN A 86 -2.62 6.57 -0.10
N LEU A 87 -1.41 7.13 -0.25
CA LEU A 87 -0.34 6.44 -0.98
C LEU A 87 0.16 5.21 -0.21
N ASN A 88 0.11 5.24 1.13
CA ASN A 88 0.51 4.18 2.04
C ASN A 88 -0.64 3.75 2.99
N ASP A 89 -1.85 3.61 2.45
CA ASP A 89 -3.09 3.40 3.20
C ASP A 89 -3.22 2.04 3.90
N LYS A 90 -2.43 1.06 3.48
CA LYS A 90 -2.48 -0.29 4.05
C LYS A 90 -1.26 -0.58 4.91
N SER A 91 -1.51 -1.29 6.00
CA SER A 91 -0.44 -1.91 6.77
C SER A 91 0.28 -2.92 5.89
N GLY A 92 1.62 -2.91 5.94
CA GLY A 92 2.40 -3.98 5.36
C GLY A 92 2.22 -5.29 6.13
N LEU A 93 2.83 -6.33 5.60
CA LEU A 93 2.72 -7.68 6.14
C LEU A 93 3.63 -7.87 7.36
N PRO A 94 3.27 -8.75 8.31
CA PRO A 94 4.20 -9.20 9.33
C PRO A 94 5.45 -9.80 8.70
N TYR A 95 6.62 -9.43 9.22
CA TYR A 95 7.92 -9.91 8.76
C TYR A 95 8.71 -10.55 9.90
N ILE A 96 9.40 -11.64 9.58
CA ILE A 96 10.31 -12.35 10.48
C ILE A 96 11.66 -12.50 9.77
N GLY A 97 12.65 -11.75 10.25
CA GLY A 97 14.04 -11.85 9.83
C GLY A 97 14.68 -13.08 10.44
N VAL A 98 15.12 -14.00 9.58
CA VAL A 98 15.51 -15.34 10.01
C VAL A 98 16.94 -15.37 10.55
N TYR A 99 17.83 -14.54 9.99
CA TYR A 99 19.20 -14.39 10.51
C TYR A 99 19.36 -13.16 11.42
N SER A 100 18.61 -12.08 11.16
CA SER A 100 18.66 -10.87 11.99
C SER A 100 17.84 -10.97 13.28
N GLY A 101 16.90 -11.91 13.36
CA GLY A 101 15.98 -12.07 14.50
C GLY A 101 14.93 -10.97 14.60
N ILE A 102 14.91 -10.02 13.67
CA ILE A 102 13.96 -8.90 13.64
C ILE A 102 12.56 -9.45 13.43
N GLN A 103 11.61 -9.00 14.25
CA GLN A 103 10.19 -9.32 14.08
C GLN A 103 9.42 -8.01 13.94
N LEU A 104 8.85 -7.77 12.76
CA LEU A 104 7.99 -6.62 12.51
C LEU A 104 6.55 -7.12 12.52
N PRO A 105 5.70 -6.67 13.46
CA PRO A 105 4.28 -7.02 13.44
C PRO A 105 3.58 -6.48 12.18
N ALA A 106 4.09 -5.37 11.63
CA ALA A 106 3.69 -4.79 10.37
C ALA A 106 4.91 -4.16 9.70
N ALA A 107 5.29 -4.69 8.54
CA ALA A 107 6.27 -4.04 7.67
C ALA A 107 5.64 -2.84 6.93
N GLY A 108 6.43 -2.19 6.09
CA GLY A 108 6.05 -1.07 5.24
C GLY A 108 5.08 -1.49 4.13
N TYR A 109 4.37 -0.51 3.57
CA TYR A 109 3.34 -0.71 2.56
C TYR A 109 3.84 -1.48 1.32
N LEU A 110 5.12 -1.34 0.96
CA LEU A 110 5.71 -2.07 -0.16
C LEU A 110 5.69 -3.58 0.03
N SER A 111 5.78 -4.09 1.26
CA SER A 111 5.64 -5.53 1.52
C SER A 111 4.25 -6.07 1.13
N TYR A 112 3.21 -5.24 1.27
CA TYR A 112 1.87 -5.56 0.80
C TYR A 112 1.78 -5.53 -0.74
N LEU A 113 2.41 -4.54 -1.40
CA LEU A 113 2.49 -4.53 -2.87
C LEU A 113 3.25 -5.74 -3.42
N LEU A 114 4.33 -6.15 -2.73
CA LEU A 114 5.07 -7.36 -3.08
C LEU A 114 4.20 -8.61 -2.97
N SER A 115 3.38 -8.74 -1.93
CA SER A 115 2.50 -9.90 -1.83
C SER A 115 1.43 -9.90 -2.91
N LEU A 116 0.91 -8.73 -3.31
CA LEU A 116 0.00 -8.64 -4.46
C LEU A 116 0.68 -9.09 -5.76
N ARG A 117 1.95 -8.70 -5.98
CA ARG A 117 2.71 -9.08 -7.18
C ARG A 117 3.05 -10.57 -7.23
N VAL A 118 3.45 -11.12 -6.10
CA VAL A 118 3.92 -12.51 -5.95
C VAL A 118 2.77 -13.49 -5.75
N LYS A 119 1.57 -12.99 -5.44
CA LYS A 119 0.39 -13.82 -5.23
C LYS A 119 0.24 -14.76 -6.43
N PRO A 120 0.22 -16.08 -6.22
CA PRO A 120 0.04 -16.99 -7.31
C PRO A 120 -1.30 -16.67 -7.96
N ASP A 121 -1.28 -16.32 -9.24
CA ASP A 121 -2.50 -16.35 -10.05
C ASP A 121 -2.98 -17.79 -10.02
N LEU A 122 -3.96 -18.06 -9.14
CA LEU A 122 -4.56 -19.38 -8.95
C LEU A 122 -5.13 -19.92 -10.27
N THR A 123 -5.32 -19.05 -11.27
CA THR A 123 -5.70 -19.35 -12.64
C THR A 123 -4.55 -19.88 -13.51
N GLU A 124 -3.30 -19.45 -13.32
CA GLU A 124 -2.17 -19.86 -14.18
C GLU A 124 -1.17 -20.81 -13.49
N SER A 125 -0.99 -20.71 -12.16
CA SER A 125 -0.02 -21.55 -11.43
C SER A 125 -0.42 -23.04 -11.35
N ALA A 126 -1.63 -23.41 -11.79
CA ALA A 126 -2.07 -24.81 -11.90
C ALA A 126 -1.26 -25.62 -12.93
N TYR A 127 -0.46 -24.97 -13.78
CA TYR A 127 0.26 -25.64 -14.88
C TYR A 127 1.59 -26.30 -14.49
N PHE A 128 2.21 -25.95 -13.37
CA PHE A 128 3.54 -26.48 -13.02
C PHE A 128 3.56 -27.77 -12.21
N SER A 129 2.41 -28.25 -11.75
CA SER A 129 2.31 -29.59 -11.17
C SER A 129 1.53 -30.49 -12.10
N LYS A 130 2.28 -31.32 -12.85
CA LYS A 130 1.79 -32.33 -13.82
C LYS A 130 0.77 -33.33 -13.24
N ASN A 131 0.48 -33.28 -11.94
CA ASN A 131 -0.47 -34.11 -11.22
C ASN A 131 -1.72 -33.36 -10.72
N VAL A 132 -1.95 -32.09 -11.11
CA VAL A 132 -3.05 -31.26 -10.57
C VAL A 132 -4.36 -31.39 -11.33
N ALA A 133 -4.41 -32.09 -12.46
CA ALA A 133 -5.65 -32.31 -13.22
C ALA A 133 -6.78 -32.98 -12.39
N ASP A 134 -6.45 -33.68 -11.30
CA ASP A 134 -7.43 -34.33 -10.41
C ASP A 134 -7.72 -33.57 -9.10
N MET A 135 -7.05 -32.44 -8.84
CA MET A 135 -7.24 -31.72 -7.59
C MET A 135 -8.43 -30.76 -7.70
N ARG A 136 -9.61 -31.20 -7.23
CA ARG A 136 -10.86 -30.39 -7.14
C ARG A 136 -10.56 -28.97 -6.63
N LEU A 137 -11.06 -27.95 -7.34
CA LEU A 137 -10.91 -26.52 -7.03
C LEU A 137 -11.17 -26.15 -5.56
N ASP A 138 -12.09 -26.86 -4.89
CA ASP A 138 -12.43 -26.62 -3.48
C ASP A 138 -11.30 -26.96 -2.50
N LYS A 139 -10.38 -27.85 -2.89
CA LYS A 139 -9.22 -28.23 -2.07
C LYS A 139 -8.07 -27.24 -2.20
N LEU A 140 -7.95 -26.58 -3.36
CA LEU A 140 -6.98 -25.50 -3.59
C LEU A 140 -7.26 -24.27 -2.70
N ARG A 141 -8.50 -24.08 -2.26
CA ARG A 141 -8.89 -22.96 -1.38
C ARG A 141 -8.44 -23.09 0.09
N LYS A 142 -7.93 -24.24 0.54
CA LYS A 142 -7.60 -24.48 1.96
C LYS A 142 -6.11 -24.77 2.24
N GLY A 143 -5.26 -24.77 1.21
CA GLY A 143 -3.84 -25.03 1.37
C GLY A 143 -3.05 -23.80 1.85
N VAL A 144 -1.95 -24.03 2.54
CA VAL A 144 -0.94 -23.02 2.88
C VAL A 144 0.08 -22.96 1.75
N CYS A 145 0.33 -21.77 1.24
CA CYS A 145 1.27 -21.53 0.15
C CYS A 145 2.62 -21.10 0.69
N VAL A 146 3.72 -21.64 0.17
CA VAL A 146 5.06 -21.12 0.41
C VAL A 146 5.63 -20.66 -0.93
N THR A 147 5.90 -19.36 -1.04
CA THR A 147 6.47 -18.76 -2.26
C THR A 147 7.87 -18.27 -1.97
N VAL A 148 8.84 -18.68 -2.80
CA VAL A 148 10.22 -18.25 -2.67
C VAL A 148 10.50 -17.15 -3.68
N VAL A 149 10.87 -15.98 -3.16
CA VAL A 149 11.08 -14.76 -3.93
C VAL A 149 12.50 -14.30 -3.76
N GLU A 150 13.19 -14.11 -4.87
CA GLU A 150 14.48 -13.44 -4.92
C GLU A 150 14.30 -12.00 -5.41
N LEU A 151 14.82 -11.08 -4.62
CA LEU A 151 14.85 -9.65 -4.88
C LEU A 151 16.26 -9.31 -5.37
N ARG A 152 16.34 -8.80 -6.60
CA ARG A 152 17.62 -8.39 -7.18
C ARG A 152 18.19 -7.20 -6.41
N ASP A 153 19.51 -7.19 -6.24
CA ASP A 153 20.17 -6.07 -5.58
C ASP A 153 19.99 -4.78 -6.38
N PHE A 154 19.99 -3.65 -5.68
CA PHE A 154 20.01 -2.35 -6.33
C PHE A 154 21.44 -2.10 -6.82
N ASP A 155 21.61 -1.81 -8.11
CA ASP A 155 22.89 -1.32 -8.61
C ASP A 155 23.19 0.03 -7.93
N ASP A 156 24.20 0.08 -7.06
CA ASP A 156 24.59 1.28 -6.29
C ASP A 156 24.82 2.52 -7.18
N LEU A 157 25.21 2.30 -8.44
CA LEU A 157 25.44 3.36 -9.44
C LEU A 157 24.14 3.95 -10.00
N THR A 158 23.02 3.22 -9.96
CA THR A 158 21.75 3.64 -10.59
C THR A 158 20.72 4.14 -9.58
N TRP A 159 20.90 3.85 -8.28
CA TRP A 159 19.94 4.18 -7.24
C TRP A 159 20.42 5.28 -6.30
N PRO A 160 20.07 6.56 -6.56
CA PRO A 160 20.23 7.61 -5.57
C PRO A 160 19.38 7.28 -4.33
N THR A 161 19.70 7.88 -3.18
CA THR A 161 19.00 7.70 -1.89
C THR A 161 17.47 7.88 -2.00
N TYR A 162 17.01 8.65 -2.99
CA TYR A 162 15.61 8.94 -3.28
C TYR A 162 15.33 8.83 -4.79
N PRO A 163 15.03 7.63 -5.31
CA PRO A 163 14.70 7.46 -6.72
C PRO A 163 13.36 8.15 -7.01
N ILE A 164 13.40 9.09 -7.94
CA ILE A 164 12.22 9.67 -8.55
C ILE A 164 11.62 8.62 -9.47
N VAL A 165 10.33 8.33 -9.33
CA VAL A 165 9.64 7.42 -10.24
C VAL A 165 9.68 7.99 -11.67
N PRO A 166 10.36 7.34 -12.63
CA PRO A 166 10.46 7.88 -13.98
C PRO A 166 9.09 7.93 -14.67
N LYS A 167 8.86 9.00 -15.44
CA LYS A 167 7.56 9.22 -16.10
C LYS A 167 7.16 8.13 -17.09
N SER A 168 8.13 7.38 -17.60
CA SER A 168 7.94 6.25 -18.52
C SER A 168 7.19 5.07 -17.90
N HIS A 169 7.21 4.93 -16.57
CA HIS A 169 6.57 3.82 -15.86
C HIS A 169 5.09 4.07 -15.57
N PHE A 170 4.58 5.25 -15.92
CA PHE A 170 3.17 5.55 -15.78
C PHE A 170 2.42 5.12 -17.03
N LYS A 171 1.38 4.31 -16.83
CA LYS A 171 0.53 3.82 -17.91
C LYS A 171 -0.09 5.00 -18.66
N THR A 172 0.00 4.97 -19.99
CA THR A 172 -0.78 5.88 -20.83
C THR A 172 -2.25 5.56 -20.68
N LEU A 173 -3.08 6.61 -20.63
CA LEU A 173 -4.53 6.46 -20.57
C LEU A 173 -5.01 5.62 -21.78
N PRO A 174 -5.85 4.59 -21.58
CA PRO A 174 -6.37 3.82 -22.71
C PRO A 174 -7.20 4.71 -23.64
N VAL A 175 -7.28 4.35 -24.92
CA VAL A 175 -7.93 5.17 -25.96
C VAL A 175 -9.36 5.56 -25.59
N TYR A 176 -10.13 4.62 -25.03
CA TYR A 176 -11.50 4.89 -24.58
C TYR A 176 -11.55 5.90 -23.42
N GLY A 177 -10.61 5.81 -22.47
CA GLY A 177 -10.47 6.78 -21.40
C GLY A 177 -10.11 8.17 -21.93
N ALA A 178 -9.17 8.24 -22.88
CA ALA A 178 -8.81 9.50 -23.53
C ALA A 178 -9.98 10.11 -24.31
N LEU A 179 -10.77 9.29 -25.01
CA LEU A 179 -11.97 9.72 -25.72
C LEU A 179 -13.05 10.23 -24.76
N LEU A 180 -13.29 9.53 -23.64
CA LEU A 180 -14.26 9.95 -22.63
C LEU A 180 -13.90 11.32 -22.06
N VAL A 181 -12.62 11.54 -21.76
CA VAL A 181 -12.13 12.81 -21.22
C VAL A 181 -12.24 13.92 -22.28
N ALA A 182 -11.81 13.66 -23.51
CA ALA A 182 -11.94 14.60 -24.60
C ALA A 182 -13.41 15.00 -24.83
N LEU A 183 -14.32 14.02 -24.81
CA LEU A 183 -15.76 14.25 -24.92
C LEU A 183 -16.28 15.09 -23.76
N THR A 184 -15.82 14.86 -22.53
CA THR A 184 -16.20 15.64 -21.34
C THR A 184 -15.74 17.10 -21.42
N ILE A 185 -14.51 17.34 -21.89
CA ILE A 185 -13.96 18.69 -22.14
C ILE A 185 -14.77 19.39 -23.24
N LEU A 186 -14.93 18.75 -24.39
CA LEU A 186 -15.68 19.30 -25.52
C LEU A 186 -17.13 19.59 -25.16
N PHE A 187 -17.76 18.72 -24.37
CA PHE A 187 -19.13 18.90 -23.88
C PHE A 187 -19.23 20.11 -22.95
N SER A 188 -18.26 20.32 -22.07
CA SER A 188 -18.21 21.51 -21.20
C SER A 188 -18.06 22.80 -22.01
N LEU A 189 -17.15 22.82 -22.98
CA LEU A 189 -16.93 23.98 -23.86
C LEU A 189 -18.13 24.27 -24.77
N ALA A 190 -18.76 23.23 -25.32
CA ALA A 190 -19.97 23.35 -26.13
C ALA A 190 -21.13 23.89 -25.30
N SER A 191 -21.33 23.36 -24.09
CA SER A 191 -22.39 23.80 -23.17
C SER A 191 -22.22 25.27 -22.74
N ALA A 192 -20.97 25.69 -22.45
CA ALA A 192 -20.66 27.09 -22.21
C ALA A 192 -21.00 27.97 -23.43
N SER A 193 -20.58 27.56 -24.62
CA SER A 193 -20.84 28.30 -25.87
C SER A 193 -22.33 28.41 -26.18
N ILE A 194 -23.08 27.30 -26.00
CA ILE A 194 -24.53 27.28 -26.19
C ILE A 194 -25.22 28.20 -25.17
N SER A 195 -24.77 28.23 -23.91
CA SER A 195 -25.34 29.14 -22.90
C SER A 195 -25.24 30.61 -23.33
N VAL A 196 -24.10 31.03 -23.92
CA VAL A 196 -23.95 32.37 -24.51
C VAL A 196 -24.91 32.61 -25.67
N LEU A 197 -25.10 31.62 -26.54
CA LEU A 197 -26.04 31.72 -27.69
C LEU A 197 -27.50 31.88 -27.23
N TYR A 198 -27.85 31.36 -26.05
CA TYR A 198 -29.15 31.56 -25.40
C TYR A 198 -29.18 32.79 -24.48
N GLU A 199 -28.17 33.67 -24.56
CA GLU A 199 -28.05 34.89 -23.76
C GLU A 199 -27.94 34.66 -22.24
N ASP A 200 -27.62 33.42 -21.81
CA ASP A 200 -27.39 33.08 -20.40
C ASP A 200 -25.91 33.23 -20.01
N TRP A 201 -25.54 34.47 -19.70
CA TRP A 201 -24.18 34.84 -19.30
C TRP A 201 -23.78 34.27 -17.93
N PHE A 202 -24.74 34.02 -17.03
CA PHE A 202 -24.45 33.47 -15.71
C PHE A 202 -24.01 32.01 -15.83
N SER A 203 -24.78 31.19 -16.54
CA SER A 203 -24.44 29.78 -16.79
C SER A 203 -23.14 29.66 -17.57
N PHE A 204 -22.94 30.48 -18.62
CA PHE A 204 -21.67 30.53 -19.35
C PHE A 204 -20.48 30.80 -18.42
N SER A 205 -20.54 31.88 -17.64
CA SER A 205 -19.44 32.30 -16.77
C SER A 205 -19.12 31.23 -15.73
N MET A 206 -20.13 30.52 -15.25
CA MET A 206 -19.97 29.49 -14.23
C MET A 206 -19.45 28.16 -14.76
N ILE A 207 -19.84 27.75 -15.96
CA ILE A 207 -19.24 26.60 -16.65
C ILE A 207 -17.77 26.94 -16.98
N ALA A 208 -17.51 28.12 -17.53
CA ALA A 208 -16.15 28.56 -17.87
C ALA A 208 -15.26 28.66 -16.62
N LEU A 209 -15.75 29.23 -15.52
CA LEU A 209 -15.00 29.28 -14.26
C LEU A 209 -14.72 27.87 -13.72
N GLY A 210 -15.67 26.95 -13.80
CA GLY A 210 -15.46 25.55 -13.41
C GLY A 210 -14.38 24.85 -14.23
N VAL A 211 -14.41 25.00 -15.56
CA VAL A 211 -13.39 24.50 -16.49
C VAL A 211 -12.00 25.03 -16.13
N LEU A 212 -11.88 26.35 -15.91
CA LEU A 212 -10.61 27.00 -15.59
C LEU A 212 -10.10 26.58 -14.20
N SER A 213 -10.97 26.60 -13.18
CA SER A 213 -10.60 26.27 -11.80
C SER A 213 -10.12 24.83 -11.69
N ASN A 214 -10.85 23.88 -12.29
CA ASN A 214 -10.47 22.47 -12.27
C ASN A 214 -9.23 22.18 -13.12
N GLY A 215 -9.07 22.87 -14.26
CA GLY A 215 -7.88 22.76 -15.09
C GLY A 215 -6.62 23.25 -14.37
N VAL A 216 -6.68 24.42 -13.74
CA VAL A 216 -5.59 24.97 -12.92
C VAL A 216 -5.30 24.05 -11.72
N ALA A 217 -6.33 23.56 -11.05
CA ALA A 217 -6.18 22.62 -9.95
C ALA A 217 -5.45 21.34 -10.38
N SER A 218 -5.85 20.77 -11.51
CA SER A 218 -5.22 19.56 -12.05
C SER A 218 -3.74 19.77 -12.39
N ILE A 219 -3.37 20.96 -12.88
CA ILE A 219 -1.96 21.30 -13.14
C ILE A 219 -1.16 21.41 -11.85
N ILE A 220 -1.65 22.15 -10.86
CA ILE A 220 -0.95 22.41 -9.59
C ILE A 220 -0.84 21.11 -8.79
N LEU A 221 -1.96 20.41 -8.57
CA LEU A 221 -1.98 19.15 -7.85
C LEU A 221 -1.15 18.10 -8.58
N GLY A 222 -1.27 18.00 -9.90
CA GLY A 222 -0.50 17.07 -10.73
C GLY A 222 0.98 17.41 -10.93
N ALA A 223 1.49 18.50 -10.35
CA ALA A 223 2.91 18.84 -10.38
C ALA A 223 3.74 18.02 -9.37
N GLY A 224 3.09 17.40 -8.38
CA GLY A 224 3.76 16.61 -7.34
C GLY A 224 4.47 15.37 -7.91
N VAL A 225 5.66 15.10 -7.39
CA VAL A 225 6.53 14.00 -7.79
C VAL A 225 6.50 12.91 -6.72
N ILE A 226 6.21 11.67 -7.13
CA ILE A 226 6.28 10.52 -6.24
C ILE A 226 7.73 10.09 -6.09
N ILE A 227 8.17 10.00 -4.84
CA ILE A 227 9.50 9.55 -4.44
C ILE A 227 9.33 8.32 -3.56
N LEU A 228 10.23 7.35 -3.71
CA LEU A 228 10.29 6.22 -2.81
C LEU A 228 11.38 6.46 -1.77
N LYS A 229 10.99 6.66 -0.51
CA LYS A 229 11.93 6.92 0.58
C LYS A 229 12.48 5.61 1.13
N PHE A 230 13.75 5.33 0.87
CA PHE A 230 14.47 4.23 1.49
C PHE A 230 15.13 4.68 2.79
N ASN A 231 15.16 3.80 3.78
CA ASN A 231 15.96 4.02 4.98
C ASN A 231 17.32 3.35 4.75
N ASP A 232 18.40 4.10 4.99
CA ASP A 232 19.74 3.54 4.90
C ASP A 232 19.91 2.43 5.93
N THR A 233 20.37 1.27 5.47
CA THR A 233 20.71 0.17 6.36
C THR A 233 22.09 0.44 6.98
N PRO A 234 22.28 0.26 8.30
CA PRO A 234 23.60 0.33 8.91
C PRO A 234 24.60 -0.60 8.20
N LYS A 235 25.82 -0.10 7.95
CA LYS A 235 26.87 -0.91 7.34
C LYS A 235 27.20 -2.09 8.26
N GLY A 236 27.21 -3.30 7.71
CA GLY A 236 27.51 -4.52 8.45
C GLY A 236 26.33 -5.17 9.17
N SER A 237 25.09 -4.72 8.92
CA SER A 237 23.90 -5.47 9.32
C SER A 237 23.94 -6.90 8.77
N PRO A 238 23.45 -7.90 9.53
CA PRO A 238 23.35 -9.27 9.05
C PRO A 238 22.47 -9.37 7.80
N LEU A 239 22.52 -10.51 7.12
CA LEU A 239 21.63 -10.79 5.98
C LEU A 239 20.18 -10.72 6.46
N ASP A 240 19.35 -9.90 5.81
CA ASP A 240 17.92 -9.75 6.13
C ASP A 240 17.04 -10.71 5.31
N ASP A 241 17.55 -11.90 4.99
CA ASP A 241 16.66 -12.97 4.51
C ASP A 241 15.61 -13.27 5.58
N GLY A 242 14.37 -13.45 5.14
CA GLY A 242 13.27 -13.59 6.08
C GLY A 242 11.98 -14.03 5.44
N VAL A 243 10.90 -13.88 6.19
CA VAL A 243 9.59 -14.39 5.80
C VAL A 243 8.53 -13.32 6.01
N LEU A 244 7.76 -13.01 4.96
CA LEU A 244 6.52 -12.24 5.05
C LEU A 244 5.33 -13.19 5.20
N LEU A 245 4.37 -12.80 6.04
CA LEU A 245 3.16 -13.58 6.33
C LEU A 245 1.92 -12.90 5.78
N ASP A 246 1.36 -13.42 4.69
CA ASP A 246 0.09 -12.98 4.10
C ASP A 246 -1.00 -14.05 4.35
N GLY A 247 -1.47 -14.12 5.59
CA GLY A 247 -2.46 -15.12 6.01
C GLY A 247 -1.95 -16.55 5.89
N ASP A 248 -2.43 -17.27 4.88
CA ASP A 248 -2.01 -18.64 4.52
C ASP A 248 -0.91 -18.68 3.46
N ASN A 249 -0.40 -17.52 3.02
CA ASN A 249 0.76 -17.42 2.15
C ASN A 249 2.00 -17.03 2.98
N ILE A 250 3.01 -17.88 2.93
CA ILE A 250 4.32 -17.69 3.52
C ILE A 250 5.26 -17.29 2.38
N ILE A 251 5.69 -16.04 2.35
CA ILE A 251 6.57 -15.53 1.29
C ILE A 251 7.98 -15.47 1.86
N ILE A 252 8.86 -16.34 1.37
CA ILE A 252 10.28 -16.35 1.73
C ILE A 252 10.99 -15.32 0.85
N LEU A 253 11.61 -14.33 1.50
CA LEU A 253 12.37 -13.28 0.85
C LEU A 253 13.86 -13.59 0.90
N HIS A 254 14.47 -13.56 -0.29
CA HIS A 254 15.91 -13.52 -0.48
C HIS A 254 16.33 -12.22 -1.14
N GLY A 255 17.40 -11.62 -0.68
CA GLY A 255 17.98 -10.44 -1.31
C GLY A 255 19.05 -9.81 -0.44
N SER A 256 19.67 -8.75 -0.94
CA SER A 256 20.58 -7.96 -0.12
C SER A 256 19.81 -7.31 1.04
N THR A 257 20.51 -7.08 2.16
CA THR A 257 19.94 -6.40 3.32
C THR A 257 19.37 -5.03 2.94
N ARG A 258 19.96 -4.34 1.95
CA ARG A 258 19.47 -3.05 1.45
C ARG A 258 18.10 -3.18 0.78
N VAL A 259 17.92 -4.16 -0.10
CA VAL A 259 16.65 -4.35 -0.83
C VAL A 259 15.55 -4.84 0.09
N VAL A 260 15.84 -5.82 0.94
CA VAL A 260 14.84 -6.33 1.88
C VAL A 260 14.44 -5.22 2.86
N ASN A 261 15.39 -4.55 3.52
CA ASN A 261 15.10 -3.42 4.40
C ASN A 261 14.33 -2.31 3.67
N GLY A 262 14.67 -2.08 2.40
CA GLY A 262 13.94 -1.19 1.51
C GLY A 262 12.46 -1.56 1.39
N ILE A 263 12.13 -2.79 1.03
CA ILE A 263 10.73 -3.23 0.95
C ILE A 263 10.04 -3.20 2.32
N LEU A 264 10.76 -3.52 3.39
CA LEU A 264 10.22 -3.58 4.74
C LEU A 264 9.96 -2.23 5.39
N HIS A 265 10.67 -1.17 5.02
CA HIS A 265 10.57 0.11 5.71
C HIS A 265 10.28 1.30 4.81
N SER A 266 10.42 1.15 3.49
CA SER A 266 10.16 2.27 2.59
C SER A 266 8.67 2.61 2.51
N LYS A 267 8.45 3.86 2.15
CA LYS A 267 7.14 4.46 1.97
C LYS A 267 7.19 5.32 0.72
N TYR A 268 6.08 5.38 0.00
CA TYR A 268 5.91 6.45 -0.98
C TYR A 268 5.88 7.78 -0.24
N ARG A 269 6.42 8.81 -0.88
CA ARG A 269 6.29 10.19 -0.46
C ARG A 269 5.93 11.03 -1.67
N LEU A 270 5.02 11.97 -1.50
CA LEU A 270 4.74 12.96 -2.53
C LEU A 270 5.43 14.27 -2.19
N GLU A 271 6.27 14.76 -3.11
CA GLU A 271 6.98 16.02 -2.93
C GLU A 271 6.63 17.04 -4.02
N TYR A 272 6.50 18.31 -3.61
CA TYR A 272 6.27 19.45 -4.49
C TYR A 272 7.51 20.36 -4.43
N GLU A 273 8.52 20.04 -5.25
CA GLU A 273 9.85 20.67 -5.21
C GLU A 273 9.80 22.21 -5.26
N GLN A 274 8.86 22.76 -6.02
CA GLN A 274 8.70 24.21 -6.20
C GLN A 274 7.77 24.88 -5.18
N ASP A 275 7.25 24.13 -4.21
CA ASP A 275 6.26 24.60 -3.24
C ASP A 275 6.30 23.78 -1.94
N PRO A 276 7.38 23.87 -1.15
CA PRO A 276 7.57 23.07 0.05
C PRO A 276 6.57 23.39 1.17
N GLN A 277 5.94 24.58 1.13
CA GLN A 277 4.88 24.99 2.07
C GLN A 277 3.47 24.72 1.52
N TYR A 278 3.37 24.18 0.30
CA TYR A 278 2.13 23.87 -0.40
C TYR A 278 1.20 25.08 -0.62
N ASP A 279 1.71 26.30 -0.63
CA ASP A 279 0.92 27.53 -0.77
C ASP A 279 0.13 27.60 -2.09
N LYS A 280 0.70 27.08 -3.18
CA LYS A 280 0.01 27.02 -4.49
C LYS A 280 -1.18 26.06 -4.42
N ILE A 281 -1.08 24.98 -3.65
CA ILE A 281 -2.19 24.06 -3.40
C ILE A 281 -3.27 24.75 -2.57
N GLY A 282 -2.89 25.56 -1.58
CA GLY A 282 -3.81 26.40 -0.82
C GLY A 282 -4.58 27.40 -1.70
N ILE A 283 -3.86 28.14 -2.56
CA ILE A 283 -4.48 29.12 -3.49
C ILE A 283 -5.43 28.40 -4.45
N CYS A 284 -5.03 27.25 -4.96
CA CYS A 284 -5.89 26.39 -5.77
C CYS A 284 -7.17 25.99 -5.03
N SER A 285 -7.06 25.63 -3.75
CA SER A 285 -8.20 25.27 -2.90
C SER A 285 -9.14 26.46 -2.69
N ILE A 286 -8.61 27.68 -2.53
CA ILE A 286 -9.44 28.91 -2.49
C ILE A 286 -10.17 29.13 -3.80
N ILE A 287 -9.50 28.94 -4.95
CA ILE A 287 -10.12 29.12 -6.26
C ILE A 287 -11.29 28.14 -6.44
N LEU A 288 -11.11 26.87 -6.07
CA LEU A 288 -12.16 25.86 -6.10
C LEU A 288 -13.31 26.19 -5.13
N LEU A 289 -13.00 26.65 -3.92
CA LEU A 289 -14.00 27.09 -2.94
C LEU A 289 -14.79 28.30 -3.43
N ALA A 290 -14.10 29.31 -3.98
CA ALA A 290 -14.72 30.50 -4.54
C ALA A 290 -15.60 30.15 -5.74
N GLN A 291 -15.13 29.25 -6.62
CA GLN A 291 -15.92 28.72 -7.74
C GLN A 291 -17.20 28.03 -7.26
N PHE A 292 -17.12 27.19 -6.23
CA PHE A 292 -18.31 26.58 -5.62
C PHE A 292 -19.29 27.64 -5.07
N LEU A 293 -18.81 28.60 -4.27
CA LEU A 293 -19.65 29.63 -3.67
C LEU A 293 -20.32 30.49 -4.74
N LEU A 294 -19.59 30.90 -5.77
CA LEU A 294 -20.15 31.66 -6.89
C LEU A 294 -21.21 30.86 -7.65
N GLN A 295 -20.99 29.57 -7.89
CA GLN A 295 -21.99 28.71 -8.54
C GLN A 295 -23.28 28.60 -7.72
N LEU A 296 -23.18 28.55 -6.39
CA LEU A 296 -24.34 28.52 -5.50
C LEU A 296 -25.24 29.77 -5.66
N PHE A 297 -24.63 30.95 -5.87
CA PHE A 297 -25.36 32.21 -5.97
C PHE A 297 -25.77 32.61 -7.39
N LEU A 298 -24.94 32.29 -8.40
CA LEU A 298 -25.11 32.78 -9.76
C LEU A 298 -25.89 31.82 -10.66
N ILE A 299 -25.79 30.50 -10.47
CA ILE A 299 -26.53 29.54 -11.29
C ILE A 299 -28.06 29.68 -11.14
N PRO A 300 -28.62 29.87 -9.93
CA PRO A 300 -30.06 30.10 -9.80
C PRO A 300 -30.55 31.39 -10.50
N GLN A 301 -29.66 32.30 -10.88
CA GLN A 301 -29.98 33.51 -11.62
C GLN A 301 -29.95 33.30 -13.15
N GLY A 302 -29.42 32.16 -13.61
CA GLY A 302 -29.39 31.79 -15.02
C GLY A 302 -30.76 31.36 -15.56
N GLU A 303 -30.85 31.28 -16.88
CA GLU A 303 -32.02 30.79 -17.60
C GLU A 303 -32.13 29.27 -17.47
N LEU A 304 -33.36 28.73 -17.54
CA LEU A 304 -33.62 27.30 -17.36
C LEU A 304 -32.74 26.42 -18.27
N ILE A 305 -32.56 26.84 -19.54
CA ILE A 305 -31.75 26.12 -20.52
C ILE A 305 -30.28 26.09 -20.09
N GLY A 306 -29.71 27.22 -19.64
CA GLY A 306 -28.33 27.27 -19.18
C GLY A 306 -28.11 26.49 -17.89
N GLN A 307 -29.07 26.52 -16.96
CA GLN A 307 -29.05 25.68 -15.75
C GLN A 307 -29.02 24.18 -16.10
N ILE A 308 -29.80 23.75 -17.09
CA ILE A 308 -29.79 22.36 -17.59
C ILE A 308 -28.42 22.01 -18.17
N PHE A 309 -27.85 22.87 -19.01
CA PHE A 309 -26.50 22.66 -19.56
C PHE A 309 -25.44 22.60 -18.46
N PHE A 310 -25.50 23.49 -17.47
CA PHE A 310 -24.64 23.47 -16.31
C PHE A 310 -24.73 22.12 -15.58
N LEU A 311 -25.94 21.67 -15.22
CA LEU A 311 -26.14 20.39 -14.54
C LEU A 311 -25.66 19.20 -15.40
N ALA A 312 -25.90 19.23 -16.71
CA ALA A 312 -25.43 18.20 -17.62
C ALA A 312 -23.89 18.12 -17.67
N THR A 313 -23.19 19.26 -17.63
CA THR A 313 -21.71 19.26 -17.58
C THR A 313 -21.17 18.66 -16.30
N LEU A 314 -21.84 18.89 -15.16
CA LEU A 314 -21.48 18.27 -13.89
C LEU A 314 -21.72 16.76 -13.92
N ALA A 315 -22.85 16.31 -14.46
CA ALA A 315 -23.17 14.89 -14.59
C ALA A 315 -22.16 14.16 -15.49
N MET A 316 -21.81 14.74 -16.64
CA MET A 316 -20.80 14.20 -17.55
C MET A 316 -19.42 14.10 -16.86
N SER A 317 -19.04 15.14 -16.12
CA SER A 317 -17.79 15.18 -15.38
C SER A 317 -17.77 14.20 -14.22
N TRP A 318 -18.89 13.98 -13.53
CA TRP A 318 -19.04 12.94 -12.51
C TRP A 318 -18.81 11.55 -13.09
N ILE A 319 -19.39 11.23 -14.25
CA ILE A 319 -19.14 9.95 -14.95
C ILE A 319 -17.65 9.81 -15.28
N CYS A 320 -17.02 10.87 -15.78
CA CYS A 320 -15.59 10.89 -16.07
C CYS A 320 -14.73 10.67 -14.82
N ASN A 321 -15.05 11.34 -13.70
CA ASN A 321 -14.39 11.15 -12.42
C ASN A 321 -14.62 9.75 -11.85
N GLY A 322 -15.83 9.22 -11.94
CA GLY A 322 -16.16 7.84 -11.56
C GLY A 322 -15.34 6.81 -12.34
N TYR A 323 -15.11 7.04 -13.64
CA TYR A 323 -14.20 6.22 -14.44
C TYR A 323 -12.76 6.25 -13.89
N PHE A 324 -12.23 7.41 -13.55
CA PHE A 324 -10.89 7.51 -12.94
C PHE A 324 -10.81 6.92 -11.53
N ALA A 325 -11.86 7.10 -10.73
CA ALA A 325 -11.99 6.54 -9.39
C ALA A 325 -12.07 5.00 -9.42
N SER A 326 -12.50 4.41 -10.53
CA SER A 326 -12.56 2.95 -10.71
C SER A 326 -11.20 2.29 -10.93
N PHE A 327 -10.13 3.06 -11.12
CA PHE A 327 -8.80 2.49 -11.35
C PHE A 327 -8.29 1.72 -10.14
N ASN A 328 -7.71 0.54 -10.38
CA ASN A 328 -7.08 -0.25 -9.34
C ASN A 328 -5.72 0.38 -8.97
N TYR A 329 -5.75 1.30 -8.00
CA TYR A 329 -4.55 2.01 -7.55
C TYR A 329 -3.50 1.07 -6.98
N ASP A 330 -3.89 -0.01 -6.32
CA ASP A 330 -2.93 -1.00 -5.83
C ASP A 330 -2.14 -1.63 -6.98
N GLU A 331 -2.82 -1.99 -8.07
CA GLU A 331 -2.16 -2.56 -9.24
C GLU A 331 -1.23 -1.56 -9.92
N ILE A 332 -1.66 -0.29 -10.04
CA ILE A 332 -0.80 0.76 -10.62
C ILE A 332 0.42 1.00 -9.73
N LYS A 333 0.23 1.17 -8.41
CA LYS A 333 1.32 1.31 -7.44
C LYS A 333 2.27 0.10 -7.46
N THR A 334 1.72 -1.12 -7.53
CA THR A 334 2.48 -2.37 -7.62
C THR A 334 3.33 -2.39 -8.88
N ASN A 335 2.74 -2.14 -10.05
CA ASN A 335 3.49 -2.12 -11.31
C ASN A 335 4.57 -1.04 -11.28
N THR A 336 4.23 0.18 -10.89
CA THR A 336 5.19 1.29 -10.78
C THR A 336 6.32 0.98 -9.80
N LEU A 337 6.04 0.25 -8.71
CA LEU A 337 7.07 -0.21 -7.79
C LEU A 337 8.06 -1.12 -8.51
N PHE A 338 7.60 -2.20 -9.11
CA PHE A 338 8.46 -3.23 -9.70
C PHE A 338 9.09 -2.81 -11.03
N ASP A 339 8.48 -1.86 -11.70
CA ASP A 339 9.11 -1.09 -12.78
C ASP A 339 10.34 -0.31 -12.29
N LEU A 340 10.26 0.23 -11.06
CA LEU A 340 11.36 0.93 -10.42
C LEU A 340 12.38 -0.08 -9.89
N ILE A 341 12.01 -0.91 -8.90
CA ILE A 341 12.91 -1.83 -8.16
C ILE A 341 13.36 -3.06 -8.96
N GLY A 342 12.78 -3.29 -10.14
CA GLY A 342 12.96 -4.50 -10.91
C GLY A 342 11.97 -5.60 -10.50
N GLU A 343 11.60 -6.46 -11.45
CA GLU A 343 10.66 -7.55 -11.20
C GLU A 343 11.25 -8.58 -10.22
N PRO A 344 10.47 -9.01 -9.21
CA PRO A 344 10.91 -10.01 -8.27
C PRO A 344 10.95 -11.37 -8.98
N VAL A 345 12.02 -12.12 -8.76
CA VAL A 345 12.17 -13.45 -9.36
C VAL A 345 11.47 -14.46 -8.45
N VAL A 346 10.29 -14.91 -8.87
CA VAL A 346 9.56 -15.98 -8.18
C VAL A 346 10.11 -17.32 -8.66
N HIS A 347 10.87 -17.99 -7.79
CA HIS A 347 11.51 -19.27 -8.12
C HIS A 347 10.49 -20.40 -8.22
N TYR A 348 9.64 -20.51 -7.20
CA TYR A 348 8.57 -21.50 -7.16
C TYR A 348 7.57 -21.15 -6.06
N THR A 349 6.38 -21.71 -6.25
CA THR A 349 5.26 -21.62 -5.33
C THR A 349 4.83 -23.04 -4.98
N LEU A 350 4.92 -23.41 -3.70
CA LEU A 350 4.56 -24.74 -3.21
C LEU A 350 3.30 -24.67 -2.34
N MET A 351 2.36 -25.58 -2.58
CA MET A 351 1.16 -25.71 -1.77
C MET A 351 1.28 -26.87 -0.79
N PHE A 352 0.87 -26.64 0.45
CA PHE A 352 0.88 -27.61 1.53
C PHE A 352 -0.52 -27.75 2.12
N ASP A 353 -0.92 -28.98 2.44
CA ASP A 353 -2.22 -29.26 3.07
C ASP A 353 -2.32 -28.72 4.52
N LYS A 354 -1.17 -28.53 5.19
CA LYS A 354 -1.09 -28.16 6.60
C LYS A 354 -0.05 -27.06 6.84
N ARG A 355 -0.41 -26.09 7.68
CA ARG A 355 0.50 -25.01 8.12
C ARG A 355 1.77 -25.53 8.80
N SER A 356 1.67 -26.57 9.63
CA SER A 356 2.85 -27.17 10.29
C SER A 356 3.88 -27.68 9.27
N THR A 357 3.42 -28.29 8.19
CA THR A 357 4.29 -28.81 7.12
C THR A 357 4.93 -27.67 6.33
N ALA A 358 4.15 -26.62 5.99
CA ALA A 358 4.67 -25.41 5.35
C ALA A 358 5.73 -24.73 6.22
N VAL A 359 5.48 -24.58 7.53
CA VAL A 359 6.44 -23.98 8.46
C VAL A 359 7.69 -24.84 8.60
N ALA A 360 7.58 -26.18 8.72
CA ALA A 360 8.74 -27.06 8.74
C ALA A 360 9.58 -26.92 7.45
N TYR A 361 8.92 -26.88 6.29
CA TYR A 361 9.58 -26.63 5.01
C TYR A 361 10.33 -25.30 5.02
N THR A 362 9.69 -24.20 5.41
CA THR A 362 10.31 -22.88 5.53
C THR A 362 11.50 -22.89 6.49
N MET A 363 11.38 -23.57 7.63
CA MET A 363 12.46 -23.67 8.62
C MET A 363 13.66 -24.49 8.11
N PHE A 364 13.44 -25.54 7.31
CA PHE A 364 14.54 -26.32 6.70
C PHE A 364 15.14 -25.67 5.45
N TYR A 365 14.40 -24.73 4.85
CA TYR A 365 14.86 -23.98 3.71
C TYR A 365 16.03 -23.06 4.11
N PHE A 366 15.91 -22.36 5.23
CA PHE A 366 17.02 -21.57 5.78
C PHE A 366 18.07 -22.48 6.44
N ARG A 367 19.34 -22.23 6.17
CA ARG A 367 20.47 -23.05 6.65
C ARG A 367 21.32 -22.28 7.63
N GLY A 368 21.93 -22.97 8.59
CA GLY A 368 22.90 -22.35 9.51
C GLY A 368 22.26 -21.36 10.49
N LEU A 369 20.99 -21.58 10.87
CA LEU A 369 20.32 -20.74 11.87
C LEU A 369 20.98 -20.90 13.23
N GLN A 370 21.49 -19.80 13.79
CA GLN A 370 22.02 -19.79 15.15
C GLN A 370 20.89 -19.88 16.18
N GLU A 371 19.76 -19.19 15.94
CA GLU A 371 18.60 -19.18 16.85
C GLU A 371 17.31 -19.57 16.10
N PRO A 372 17.10 -20.85 15.75
CA PRO A 372 15.92 -21.29 14.99
C PRO A 372 14.60 -21.13 15.76
N LYS A 373 14.67 -20.91 17.07
CA LYS A 373 13.50 -20.81 17.96
C LYS A 373 12.71 -19.52 17.79
N ALA A 374 13.39 -18.40 17.53
CA ALA A 374 12.72 -17.12 17.30
C ALA A 374 11.80 -17.15 16.04
N PRO A 375 12.30 -17.52 14.84
CA PRO A 375 11.48 -17.52 13.65
C PRO A 375 10.36 -18.57 13.67
N ILE A 376 10.62 -19.79 14.18
CA ILE A 376 9.57 -20.82 14.24
C ILE A 376 8.41 -20.42 15.16
N ASN A 377 8.67 -19.67 16.24
CA ASN A 377 7.63 -19.18 17.13
C ASN A 377 6.79 -18.08 16.46
N GLY A 378 7.40 -17.21 15.65
CA GLY A 378 6.67 -16.22 14.87
C GLY A 378 5.82 -16.86 13.76
N LEU A 379 6.35 -17.87 13.06
CA LEU A 379 5.64 -18.60 12.01
C LEU A 379 4.49 -19.46 12.57
N PHE A 380 4.69 -20.01 13.77
CA PHE A 380 3.77 -20.92 14.43
C PHE A 380 3.62 -20.60 15.94
N PRO A 381 2.73 -19.65 16.28
CA PRO A 381 2.60 -19.13 17.65
C PRO A 381 1.93 -20.09 18.64
N ASN A 382 1.48 -21.26 18.19
CA ASN A 382 0.83 -22.25 19.06
C ASN A 382 1.84 -22.86 20.04
N ASN A 383 1.52 -22.81 21.34
CA ASN A 383 2.38 -23.26 22.44
C ASN A 383 1.78 -24.42 23.25
N MET A 384 0.78 -25.14 22.72
CA MET A 384 0.32 -26.37 23.37
C MET A 384 1.50 -27.37 23.51
N PRO A 385 1.52 -28.25 24.52
CA PRO A 385 2.66 -29.12 24.81
C PRO A 385 3.18 -29.91 23.60
N VAL A 386 2.29 -30.46 22.79
CA VAL A 386 2.66 -31.21 21.57
C VAL A 386 3.29 -30.32 20.49
N TRP A 387 2.80 -29.09 20.31
CA TRP A 387 3.33 -28.13 19.35
C TRP A 387 4.63 -27.50 19.82
N TYR A 388 4.75 -27.21 21.12
CA TYR A 388 5.99 -26.80 21.73
C TYR A 388 7.08 -27.86 21.49
N LEU A 389 6.76 -29.13 21.77
CA LEU A 389 7.71 -30.22 21.56
C LEU A 389 8.05 -30.41 20.08
N TRP A 390 7.07 -30.35 19.18
CA TRP A 390 7.30 -30.36 17.74
C TRP A 390 8.27 -29.24 17.30
N LYS A 391 8.07 -28.00 17.77
CA LYS A 391 8.98 -26.89 17.46
C LYS A 391 10.40 -27.15 17.96
N GLU A 392 10.56 -27.68 19.17
CA GLU A 392 11.87 -28.01 19.74
C GLU A 392 12.58 -29.14 18.94
N PHE A 393 11.83 -30.13 18.43
CA PHE A 393 12.37 -31.15 17.51
C PHE A 393 12.83 -30.54 16.18
N ILE A 394 12.06 -29.64 15.57
CA ILE A 394 12.45 -28.95 14.33
C ILE A 394 13.70 -28.09 14.56
N CYS A 395 13.76 -27.33 15.65
CA CYS A 395 14.93 -26.54 16.04
C CYS A 395 16.17 -27.42 16.21
N SER A 396 16.06 -28.48 17.01
CA SER A 396 17.15 -29.43 17.24
C SER A 396 17.60 -30.11 15.94
N SER A 397 16.67 -30.43 15.05
CA SER A 397 16.97 -30.97 13.72
C SER A 397 17.81 -30.00 12.88
N ILE A 398 17.57 -28.69 12.97
CA ILE A 398 18.33 -27.67 12.24
C ILE A 398 19.72 -27.53 12.87
N THR A 399 19.79 -27.39 14.19
CA THR A 399 21.05 -27.21 14.93
C THR A 399 22.00 -28.40 14.75
N PHE A 400 21.49 -29.62 14.90
CA PHE A 400 22.30 -30.85 14.82
C PHE A 400 22.29 -31.50 13.43
N ASN A 401 21.61 -30.88 12.46
CA ASN A 401 21.45 -31.41 11.10
C ASN A 401 20.90 -32.86 11.06
N HIS A 402 20.01 -33.24 11.98
CA HIS A 402 19.43 -34.58 12.09
C HIS A 402 17.94 -34.63 11.74
N GLN A 403 17.46 -35.72 11.13
CA GLN A 403 16.03 -35.88 10.82
C GLN A 403 15.17 -35.80 12.10
N PRO A 404 14.11 -34.97 12.16
CA PRO A 404 13.29 -34.85 13.36
C PRO A 404 12.76 -36.18 13.90
N SER A 405 12.28 -37.11 13.04
CA SER A 405 11.85 -38.43 13.53
C SER A 405 12.99 -39.29 14.03
N ARG A 406 14.20 -39.18 13.46
CA ARG A 406 15.36 -39.94 13.96
C ARG A 406 15.79 -39.49 15.34
N ILE A 407 15.60 -38.23 15.72
CA ILE A 407 15.84 -37.77 17.09
C ILE A 407 14.89 -38.52 18.04
N LEU A 408 13.62 -38.68 17.65
CA LEU A 408 12.61 -39.44 18.39
C LEU A 408 12.90 -40.97 18.41
N GLU A 409 13.41 -41.53 17.32
CA GLU A 409 13.70 -42.98 17.22
C GLU A 409 15.01 -43.37 17.90
N ASN A 410 16.07 -42.57 17.75
CA ASN A 410 17.35 -42.77 18.43
C ASN A 410 17.23 -42.62 19.96
N GLN A 411 16.23 -41.89 20.46
CA GLN A 411 15.86 -41.89 21.88
C GLN A 411 15.54 -43.31 22.39
N ARG A 412 14.97 -44.18 21.55
CA ARG A 412 14.55 -45.53 21.95
C ARG A 412 15.71 -46.53 21.97
N SER A 413 16.79 -46.26 21.25
CA SER A 413 17.94 -47.17 21.12
C SER A 413 19.13 -46.76 22.00
N ARG A 414 19.25 -45.48 22.39
CA ARG A 414 20.40 -44.94 23.15
C ARG A 414 20.38 -45.17 24.67
N THR A 415 19.45 -45.96 25.20
CA THR A 415 19.43 -46.27 26.64
C THR A 415 20.67 -47.03 27.11
N ASP A 416 21.41 -47.72 26.22
CA ASP A 416 22.44 -48.67 26.64
C ASP A 416 23.88 -48.43 26.09
N ALA A 417 24.14 -47.42 25.24
CA ALA A 417 25.48 -47.24 24.66
C ALA A 417 25.93 -45.76 24.54
N ALA A 418 26.61 -45.29 25.58
CA ALA A 418 27.67 -44.28 25.59
C ALA A 418 27.39 -42.89 24.95
N LEU A 419 26.84 -41.99 25.78
CA LEU A 419 27.47 -40.78 26.37
C LEU A 419 28.91 -40.35 25.94
N ALA A 420 29.26 -40.40 24.65
CA ALA A 420 30.56 -39.93 24.15
C ALA A 420 30.47 -38.94 22.97
N ALA A 421 29.30 -38.32 22.73
CA ALA A 421 29.13 -37.23 21.75
C ALA A 421 28.64 -35.95 22.44
N ASP A 422 29.02 -34.80 21.88
CA ASP A 422 28.87 -33.43 22.41
C ASP A 422 27.83 -33.23 23.51
N SER A 423 28.30 -32.68 24.65
CA SER A 423 27.51 -32.49 25.87
C SER A 423 26.19 -31.73 25.64
N GLU A 424 26.12 -30.86 24.63
CA GLU A 424 24.95 -30.04 24.35
C GLU A 424 23.84 -30.82 23.60
N GLU A 425 24.20 -31.61 22.58
CA GLU A 425 23.23 -32.45 21.85
C GLU A 425 22.60 -33.49 22.78
N ALA A 426 23.43 -34.17 23.57
CA ALA A 426 22.94 -35.16 24.54
C ALA A 426 21.99 -34.53 25.58
N ALA A 427 22.32 -33.32 26.06
CA ALA A 427 21.46 -32.58 26.99
C ALA A 427 20.13 -32.14 26.34
N ALA A 428 20.16 -31.67 25.09
CA ALA A 428 18.97 -31.30 24.33
C ALA A 428 18.05 -32.51 24.11
N ILE A 429 18.62 -33.65 23.69
CA ILE A 429 17.87 -34.90 23.49
C ILE A 429 17.24 -35.39 24.81
N ALA A 430 17.99 -35.39 25.91
CA ALA A 430 17.47 -35.78 27.23
C ALA A 430 16.36 -34.84 27.75
N ARG A 431 16.38 -33.55 27.35
CA ARG A 431 15.29 -32.61 27.62
C ARG A 431 14.06 -32.93 26.79
N LEU A 432 14.22 -33.16 25.48
CA LEU A 432 13.12 -33.55 24.59
C LEU A 432 12.43 -34.83 25.06
N GLU A 433 13.21 -35.81 25.52
CA GLU A 433 12.69 -37.08 26.03
C GLU A 433 11.82 -36.89 27.28
N ARG A 434 12.28 -36.08 28.25
CA ARG A 434 11.50 -35.78 29.46
C ARG A 434 10.16 -35.12 29.10
N LEU A 435 10.18 -34.20 28.13
CA LEU A 435 8.97 -33.54 27.64
C LEU A 435 8.06 -34.52 26.89
N GLU A 436 8.60 -35.39 26.05
CA GLU A 436 7.81 -36.40 25.34
C GLU A 436 7.14 -37.36 26.31
N ARG A 437 7.84 -37.83 27.35
CA ARG A 437 7.28 -38.73 28.37
C ARG A 437 6.07 -38.13 29.08
N SER A 438 6.00 -36.80 29.20
CA SER A 438 4.86 -36.09 29.79
C SER A 438 3.61 -36.07 28.91
N LEU A 439 3.73 -36.37 27.61
CA LEU A 439 2.61 -36.39 26.68
C LEU A 439 1.80 -37.70 26.77
N GLY A 440 0.49 -37.58 26.57
CA GLY A 440 -0.40 -38.72 26.43
C GLY A 440 -0.12 -39.53 25.15
N LEU A 441 -0.54 -40.80 25.13
CA LEU A 441 -0.35 -41.68 23.96
C LEU A 441 -0.93 -41.11 22.65
N PRO A 442 -2.12 -40.47 22.63
CA PRO A 442 -2.64 -39.84 21.41
C PRO A 442 -1.72 -38.73 20.88
N ASP A 443 -1.24 -37.85 21.77
CA ASP A 443 -0.34 -36.74 21.42
C ASP A 443 1.00 -37.23 20.90
N LYS A 444 1.54 -38.32 21.46
CA LYS A 444 2.76 -38.97 20.94
C LYS A 444 2.58 -39.49 19.52
N LYS A 445 1.45 -40.16 19.24
CA LYS A 445 1.13 -40.63 17.88
C LYS A 445 0.97 -39.46 16.91
N PHE A 446 0.29 -38.40 17.34
CA PHE A 446 0.12 -37.19 16.54
C PHE A 446 1.46 -36.49 16.27
N LEU A 447 2.32 -36.33 17.29
CA LEU A 447 3.66 -35.78 17.15
C LEU A 447 4.51 -36.60 16.17
N ALA A 448 4.53 -37.94 16.33
CA ALA A 448 5.27 -38.82 15.43
C ALA A 448 4.81 -38.67 13.97
N HIS A 449 3.51 -38.47 13.74
CA HIS A 449 2.97 -38.18 12.41
C HIS A 449 3.49 -36.85 11.86
N LEU A 450 3.44 -35.77 12.66
CA LEU A 450 3.92 -34.44 12.25
C LEU A 450 5.42 -34.42 11.93
N LEU A 451 6.23 -35.14 12.72
CA LEU A 451 7.68 -35.22 12.49
C LEU A 451 8.00 -35.97 11.19
N ARG A 452 7.26 -37.06 10.89
CA ARG A 452 7.39 -37.77 9.60
C ARG A 452 6.99 -36.91 8.40
N GLU A 453 5.95 -36.08 8.55
CA GLU A 453 5.59 -35.11 7.51
C GLU A 453 6.72 -34.08 7.29
N ALA A 454 7.34 -33.59 8.37
CA ALA A 454 8.48 -32.69 8.28
C ALA A 454 9.70 -33.35 7.62
N ASP A 455 10.01 -34.60 7.95
CA ASP A 455 11.10 -35.37 7.32
C ASP A 455 10.94 -35.52 5.81
N ARG A 456 9.70 -35.70 5.35
CA ARG A 456 9.38 -35.82 3.93
C ARG A 456 9.70 -34.55 3.15
N GLU A 457 9.45 -33.38 3.75
CA GLU A 457 9.64 -32.09 3.10
C GLU A 457 11.07 -31.54 3.22
N ARG A 458 11.83 -31.98 4.23
CA ARG A 458 13.22 -31.55 4.42
C ARG A 458 14.12 -31.68 3.18
N PRO A 459 14.23 -32.83 2.48
CA PRO A 459 15.09 -32.93 1.31
C PRO A 459 14.64 -32.00 0.18
N ARG A 460 13.34 -31.74 0.05
CA ARG A 460 12.80 -30.79 -0.93
C ARG A 460 13.20 -29.36 -0.58
N ALA A 461 13.08 -28.97 0.70
CA ALA A 461 13.51 -27.64 1.17
C ALA A 461 15.01 -27.43 0.96
N ILE A 462 15.83 -28.43 1.32
CA ILE A 462 17.29 -28.41 1.16
C ILE A 462 17.67 -28.28 -0.31
N ALA A 463 17.08 -29.09 -1.20
CA ALA A 463 17.35 -29.04 -2.63
C ALA A 463 16.96 -27.68 -3.25
N ALA A 464 15.84 -27.12 -2.80
CA ALA A 464 15.33 -25.87 -3.30
C ALA A 464 16.13 -24.66 -2.79
N ALA A 465 16.68 -24.71 -1.56
CA ALA A 465 17.66 -23.73 -1.09
C ALA A 465 18.97 -23.79 -1.87
N GLN A 466 19.41 -25.00 -2.24
CA GLN A 466 20.59 -25.22 -3.08
C GLN A 466 20.42 -24.69 -4.50
N SER A 467 19.27 -24.91 -5.14
CA SER A 467 19.04 -24.40 -6.50
C SER A 467 19.10 -22.89 -6.54
N VAL A 468 18.44 -22.22 -5.59
CA VAL A 468 18.46 -20.76 -5.47
C VAL A 468 19.87 -20.24 -5.18
N SER A 469 20.62 -20.89 -4.27
CA SER A 469 22.01 -20.50 -3.97
C SER A 469 22.94 -20.63 -5.18
N VAL A 470 22.77 -21.68 -6.01
CA VAL A 470 23.57 -21.88 -7.23
C VAL A 470 23.26 -20.81 -8.27
N GLU A 471 21.99 -20.42 -8.40
CA GLU A 471 21.59 -19.33 -9.29
C GLU A 471 22.13 -17.98 -8.81
N MET A 472 21.99 -17.67 -7.52
CA MET A 472 22.58 -16.46 -6.91
C MET A 472 24.10 -16.40 -7.07
N GLY A 473 24.81 -17.52 -6.88
CA GLY A 473 26.25 -17.60 -7.07
C GLY A 473 26.69 -17.28 -8.50
N ARG A 474 25.89 -17.64 -9.51
CA ARG A 474 26.16 -17.27 -10.91
C ARG A 474 26.01 -15.76 -11.13
N TYR A 475 25.07 -15.11 -10.44
CA TYR A 475 24.90 -13.65 -10.52
C TYR A 475 26.03 -12.93 -9.78
N ALA A 476 26.41 -13.38 -8.59
CA ALA A 476 27.48 -12.76 -7.79
C ALA A 476 28.85 -12.74 -8.53
N HIS A 477 29.16 -13.78 -9.33
CA HIS A 477 30.38 -13.81 -10.15
C HIS A 477 30.38 -12.79 -11.32
N THR A 478 29.23 -12.22 -11.67
CA THR A 478 29.14 -11.21 -12.73
C THR A 478 29.38 -9.79 -12.19
N TYR A 479 29.28 -9.60 -10.86
CA TYR A 479 29.37 -8.30 -10.19
C TYR A 479 30.51 -8.21 -9.16
N THR A 480 31.55 -9.04 -9.28
CA THR A 480 32.79 -8.78 -8.54
C THR A 480 33.40 -7.49 -9.07
N TYR A 481 33.03 -6.38 -8.42
CA TYR A 481 33.74 -5.12 -8.44
C TYR A 481 35.22 -5.42 -8.24
N ASP A 482 36.03 -4.96 -9.19
CA ASP A 482 37.48 -4.89 -9.06
C ASP A 482 37.75 -4.08 -7.79
N ARG A 483 38.06 -4.80 -6.71
CA ARG A 483 38.26 -4.24 -5.39
C ARG A 483 39.57 -3.49 -5.48
N GLY A 484 39.47 -2.20 -5.83
CA GLY A 484 40.58 -1.28 -5.96
C GLY A 484 41.55 -1.51 -4.82
N THR A 485 42.67 -2.13 -5.16
CA THR A 485 43.84 -2.14 -4.31
C THR A 485 44.29 -0.69 -4.24
N ASP A 486 43.99 -0.03 -3.13
CA ASP A 486 44.67 1.18 -2.69
C ASP A 486 46.14 0.80 -2.39
N ASP A 487 46.92 0.59 -3.45
CA ASP A 487 48.38 0.54 -3.39
C ASP A 487 48.91 1.81 -4.09
N PRO A 488 49.32 2.85 -3.34
CA PRO A 488 49.78 4.12 -3.88
C PRO A 488 51.23 4.03 -4.39
N GLY A 489 51.56 3.02 -5.21
CA GLY A 489 52.95 2.72 -5.54
C GLY A 489 53.27 2.06 -6.88
N ALA A 490 52.29 1.65 -7.70
CA ALA A 490 52.60 0.92 -8.94
C ALA A 490 52.48 1.79 -10.21
N PRO A 491 53.47 1.77 -11.13
CA PRO A 491 53.49 2.61 -12.32
C PRO A 491 52.44 2.17 -13.35
N THR A 492 51.73 3.17 -13.87
CA THR A 492 50.65 3.08 -14.85
C THR A 492 51.15 2.47 -16.17
N VAL A 493 50.68 1.27 -16.51
CA VAL A 493 50.81 0.71 -17.85
C VAL A 493 49.58 1.12 -18.65
N ALA A 494 49.79 1.95 -19.67
CA ALA A 494 48.77 2.36 -20.62
C ALA A 494 48.28 1.17 -21.47
N VAL A 495 46.97 0.98 -21.54
CA VAL A 495 46.31 0.10 -22.52
C VAL A 495 45.30 0.95 -23.31
N PRO A 496 45.20 0.80 -24.64
CA PRO A 496 44.57 1.79 -25.50
C PRO A 496 43.06 1.66 -25.56
N VAL A 497 42.43 2.83 -25.59
CA VAL A 497 41.01 3.05 -25.87
C VAL A 497 40.78 2.91 -27.38
N ASP A 498 39.96 1.95 -27.79
CA ASP A 498 39.18 2.05 -29.03
C ASP A 498 38.10 0.95 -29.10
N ARG A 499 36.83 1.34 -28.95
CA ARG A 499 35.70 0.96 -29.82
C ARG A 499 34.37 1.53 -29.30
N PRO A 500 33.60 2.25 -30.14
CA PRO A 500 32.31 2.80 -29.74
C PRO A 500 31.17 1.81 -30.02
N TYR A 501 30.31 1.58 -29.03
CA TYR A 501 28.97 1.03 -29.26
C TYR A 501 27.98 2.19 -29.44
N ALA A 502 27.74 2.54 -30.71
CA ALA A 502 26.57 3.31 -31.12
C ALA A 502 25.60 2.35 -31.82
N ARG A 503 24.45 2.06 -31.22
CA ARG A 503 23.31 1.45 -31.91
C ARG A 503 22.19 2.48 -31.99
N ALA A 504 22.18 3.21 -33.11
CA ALA A 504 21.03 3.99 -33.54
C ALA A 504 19.92 3.04 -34.00
N TYR A 505 18.72 3.22 -33.45
CA TYR A 505 17.49 2.69 -34.02
C TYR A 505 16.99 3.70 -35.07
N THR A 506 16.89 3.27 -36.32
CA THR A 506 16.09 3.95 -37.35
C THR A 506 15.10 2.94 -37.95
N PRO A 507 13.82 3.32 -38.14
CA PRO A 507 12.80 2.43 -38.70
C PRO A 507 12.86 2.48 -40.24
N ALA A 508 12.72 1.33 -40.88
CA ALA A 508 12.49 1.26 -42.33
C ALA A 508 11.08 0.74 -42.59
N ALA A 509 10.32 1.52 -43.35
CA ALA A 509 9.00 1.18 -43.87
C ALA A 509 9.09 0.80 -45.36
N ASN A 510 8.24 -0.16 -45.76
CA ASN A 510 7.69 -0.45 -47.10
C ASN A 510 8.67 -1.08 -48.13
N ASP A 511 8.36 -2.08 -48.97
CA ASP A 511 7.11 -2.66 -49.48
C ASP A 511 7.42 -4.00 -50.26
N PRO A 512 6.61 -4.57 -51.19
CA PRO A 512 5.77 -5.76 -50.99
C PRO A 512 6.12 -7.00 -51.88
N PHE A 513 5.30 -8.04 -51.78
CA PHE A 513 5.18 -9.21 -52.68
C PHE A 513 6.40 -10.14 -52.86
N ARG A 514 6.37 -11.31 -52.19
CA ARG A 514 6.54 -12.59 -52.91
C ARG A 514 6.01 -13.80 -52.13
N THR A 515 5.32 -14.63 -52.89
CA THR A 515 4.61 -15.85 -52.54
C THR A 515 5.56 -17.02 -52.20
N SER A 516 5.22 -17.80 -51.18
CA SER A 516 5.62 -19.21 -51.13
C SER A 516 4.60 -20.06 -50.38
N ARG A 517 4.06 -21.02 -51.13
CA ARG A 517 3.14 -22.10 -50.72
C ARG A 517 3.76 -22.98 -49.62
N GLY A 518 2.92 -23.47 -48.70
CA GLY A 518 3.32 -24.53 -47.76
C GLY A 518 2.21 -25.02 -46.83
N ARG A 519 1.28 -25.83 -47.36
CA ARG A 519 0.43 -26.84 -46.70
C ARG A 519 0.06 -26.65 -45.21
N GLY A 520 -1.16 -26.15 -44.97
CA GLY A 520 -1.91 -26.38 -43.72
C GLY A 520 -2.97 -27.47 -43.91
N ARG A 521 -3.03 -28.44 -42.99
CA ARG A 521 -4.13 -29.39 -42.84
C ARG A 521 -5.21 -28.74 -41.97
N SER A 522 -6.41 -28.54 -42.53
CA SER A 522 -7.63 -28.22 -41.78
C SER A 522 -8.39 -29.50 -41.43
N ALA A 523 -8.88 -29.59 -40.19
CA ALA A 523 -9.99 -30.44 -39.81
C ALA A 523 -11.16 -29.52 -39.44
N SER A 524 -12.21 -29.58 -40.26
CA SER A 524 -13.52 -28.98 -40.04
C SER A 524 -14.43 -30.01 -39.38
N ILE A 525 -15.27 -29.58 -38.43
CA ILE A 525 -16.42 -30.37 -37.94
C ILE A 525 -17.70 -29.59 -38.25
N ASN A 526 -18.61 -30.32 -38.91
CA ASN A 526 -19.88 -29.87 -39.46
C ASN A 526 -20.96 -29.69 -38.39
N VAL A 527 -21.85 -28.75 -38.69
CA VAL A 527 -23.20 -28.61 -38.17
C VAL A 527 -24.16 -29.25 -39.18
N GLU A 528 -25.04 -30.17 -38.76
CA GLU A 528 -26.49 -30.13 -39.10
C GLU A 528 -27.29 -31.32 -38.50
N ARG A 529 -28.43 -30.94 -37.89
CA ARG A 529 -29.79 -31.54 -37.85
C ARG A 529 -30.01 -33.01 -37.44
N PHE A 530 -30.93 -33.22 -36.51
CA PHE A 530 -32.25 -33.83 -36.80
C PHE A 530 -33.26 -33.57 -35.65
N ALA A 531 -34.47 -33.19 -36.05
CA ALA A 531 -35.66 -33.07 -35.20
C ALA A 531 -36.44 -34.40 -35.21
N ASN A 532 -37.13 -34.73 -34.11
CA ASN A 532 -38.44 -35.40 -34.07
C ASN A 532 -38.98 -35.44 -32.62
N ALA A 533 -40.20 -34.94 -32.42
CA ALA A 533 -41.01 -35.01 -31.18
C ALA A 533 -41.86 -36.31 -31.17
N PRO A 534 -42.60 -36.70 -30.09
CA PRO A 534 -43.85 -36.03 -29.66
C PRO A 534 -44.14 -36.07 -28.12
N PRO A 535 -45.29 -35.51 -27.63
CA PRO A 535 -45.45 -34.95 -26.27
C PRO A 535 -46.43 -35.71 -25.33
N SER A 536 -46.38 -35.40 -24.03
CA SER A 536 -47.50 -35.45 -23.03
C SER A 536 -46.97 -34.97 -21.66
N VAL A 537 -47.43 -33.85 -21.08
CA VAL A 537 -48.63 -33.64 -20.22
C VAL A 537 -48.50 -34.28 -18.82
N GLU A 538 -48.04 -33.51 -17.81
CA GLU A 538 -48.85 -32.99 -16.68
C GLU A 538 -47.99 -32.23 -15.64
N PRO A 539 -48.58 -31.29 -14.87
CA PRO A 539 -47.86 -30.39 -13.96
C PRO A 539 -47.95 -30.85 -12.50
N PHE A 540 -46.84 -30.78 -11.74
CA PHE A 540 -46.88 -30.96 -10.29
C PHE A 540 -46.21 -29.82 -9.53
N ARG A 541 -47.10 -29.00 -8.95
CA ARG A 541 -47.18 -28.48 -7.57
C ARG A 541 -45.95 -27.83 -6.93
N SER A 542 -46.18 -26.58 -6.54
CA SER A 542 -45.54 -25.91 -5.41
C SER A 542 -45.81 -26.63 -4.08
N ALA A 543 -44.76 -26.77 -3.26
CA ALA A 543 -44.80 -26.90 -1.81
C ALA A 543 -43.57 -26.12 -1.31
N SER A 544 -43.68 -24.91 -0.74
CA SER A 544 -44.04 -24.61 0.66
C SER A 544 -43.60 -25.66 1.69
N GLU A 545 -42.97 -25.15 2.75
CA GLU A 545 -42.54 -25.83 4.00
C GLU A 545 -41.24 -26.65 3.93
N TYR A 546 -40.13 -26.00 4.31
CA TYR A 546 -39.11 -26.65 5.12
C TYR A 546 -39.01 -25.93 6.47
N VAL A 547 -39.51 -26.61 7.48
CA VAL A 547 -39.39 -26.29 8.91
C VAL A 547 -37.94 -26.53 9.33
N ILE A 548 -37.28 -25.48 9.82
CA ILE A 548 -35.99 -25.58 10.51
C ILE A 548 -36.27 -26.05 11.94
N PRO A 549 -35.66 -27.15 12.43
CA PRO A 549 -35.77 -27.49 13.84
C PRO A 549 -35.03 -26.45 14.68
N GLN A 550 -35.77 -25.72 15.52
CA GLN A 550 -35.18 -24.94 16.60
C GLN A 550 -34.51 -25.89 17.58
N VAL A 551 -33.19 -25.76 17.72
CA VAL A 551 -32.44 -26.32 18.84
C VAL A 551 -32.75 -25.45 20.05
N GLN A 552 -33.55 -26.01 20.96
CA GLN A 552 -33.85 -25.43 22.26
C GLN A 552 -32.60 -25.54 23.12
N ILE A 553 -31.90 -24.43 23.33
CA ILE A 553 -30.80 -24.35 24.30
C ILE A 553 -31.44 -24.21 25.69
N ASP A 554 -31.32 -25.26 26.48
CA ASP A 554 -31.68 -25.29 27.89
C ASP A 554 -30.76 -24.31 28.66
N GLN A 555 -31.33 -23.16 29.03
CA GLN A 555 -30.72 -22.23 29.98
C GLN A 555 -31.17 -22.58 31.40
N SER A 556 -30.60 -23.63 31.97
CA SER A 556 -30.63 -23.87 33.40
C SER A 556 -29.34 -23.31 34.04
N GLN A 557 -29.39 -22.04 34.44
CA GLN A 557 -28.40 -21.48 35.36
C GLN A 557 -28.74 -21.92 36.81
N PRO A 558 -27.74 -22.38 37.60
CA PRO A 558 -27.95 -22.60 39.02
C PRO A 558 -28.00 -21.27 39.77
N ARG A 559 -29.08 -21.09 40.53
CA ARG A 559 -29.30 -20.04 41.53
C ARG A 559 -28.20 -20.14 42.59
N TRP A 560 -27.36 -19.11 42.70
CA TRP A 560 -26.50 -18.90 43.87
C TRP A 560 -27.06 -17.71 44.67
N ASP A 561 -27.55 -18.03 45.87
CA ASP A 561 -28.03 -17.06 46.85
C ASP A 561 -26.86 -16.22 47.38
N ALA A 562 -26.88 -14.92 47.10
CA ALA A 562 -25.95 -13.97 47.70
C ALA A 562 -26.52 -13.46 49.03
N ARG A 563 -25.94 -13.90 50.16
CA ARG A 563 -25.93 -13.12 51.41
C ARG A 563 -24.68 -12.23 51.41
N PRO A 564 -24.75 -10.98 51.89
CA PRO A 564 -23.56 -10.14 52.02
C PRO A 564 -22.80 -10.49 53.31
N PRO A 565 -21.45 -10.60 53.29
CA PRO A 565 -20.67 -10.59 54.51
C PRO A 565 -20.34 -9.16 54.96
N SER A 566 -20.35 -8.97 56.28
CA SER A 566 -19.95 -7.77 57.02
C SER A 566 -18.43 -7.51 56.90
N PRO A 567 -17.94 -6.27 57.15
CA PRO A 567 -16.57 -5.88 56.85
C PRO A 567 -15.65 -6.16 58.04
N HIS A 568 -14.64 -7.00 57.84
CA HIS A 568 -13.47 -7.04 58.72
C HIS A 568 -12.17 -6.96 57.93
N ALA A 569 -11.32 -6.07 58.41
CA ALA A 569 -10.03 -5.66 57.94
C ALA A 569 -9.07 -6.81 57.59
N VAL A 570 -8.46 -6.74 56.41
CA VAL A 570 -7.12 -7.29 56.14
C VAL A 570 -6.39 -6.33 55.20
N GLN A 571 -5.26 -5.81 55.68
CA GLN A 571 -4.33 -4.96 54.95
C GLN A 571 -3.74 -5.69 53.74
N ALA A 572 -3.73 -5.03 52.58
CA ALA A 572 -2.93 -5.43 51.43
C ALA A 572 -1.55 -4.73 51.48
N PRO A 573 -0.46 -5.40 51.05
CA PRO A 573 0.89 -4.86 51.12
C PRO A 573 1.13 -3.83 50.01
N GLN A 574 1.75 -2.71 50.37
CA GLN A 574 2.23 -1.72 49.40
C GLN A 574 3.50 -2.21 48.69
N PRO A 575 3.64 -1.99 47.38
CA PRO A 575 4.92 -2.13 46.70
C PRO A 575 5.80 -0.90 46.98
N SER A 576 6.86 -1.10 47.78
CA SER A 576 7.90 -0.10 48.01
C SER A 576 8.85 -0.04 46.81
N PHE A 577 8.73 0.98 45.96
CA PHE A 577 9.81 1.41 45.08
C PHE A 577 10.72 2.36 45.86
N ARG A 578 11.94 1.91 46.15
CA ARG A 578 12.99 2.69 46.80
C ARG A 578 13.95 3.19 45.73
N VAL A 579 13.78 4.43 45.29
CA VAL A 579 14.77 5.14 44.47
C VAL A 579 15.78 5.78 45.43
N HIS A 580 17.02 5.29 45.41
CA HIS A 580 18.14 5.95 46.08
C HIS A 580 18.55 7.18 45.26
N TYR A 581 18.31 8.38 45.80
CA TYR A 581 19.02 9.58 45.39
C TYR A 581 20.35 9.61 46.14
N SER A 582 21.46 9.43 45.41
CA SER A 582 22.78 9.83 45.88
C SER A 582 23.00 11.26 45.41
N SER A 583 23.11 12.19 46.36
CA SER A 583 23.67 13.52 46.13
C SER A 583 25.17 13.39 45.99
N GLU A 584 25.74 13.86 44.88
CA GLU A 584 26.99 14.62 44.81
C GLU A 584 27.35 14.95 43.34
N ASP A 585 27.89 16.15 43.17
CA ASP A 585 28.62 16.69 42.02
C ASP A 585 27.87 17.10 40.74
N ALA A 586 27.41 18.35 40.76
CA ALA A 586 27.17 19.15 39.57
C ALA A 586 28.49 19.81 39.08
N PRO A 587 28.72 19.84 37.76
CA PRO A 587 29.39 20.98 37.15
C PRO A 587 28.46 21.66 36.14
N SER A 588 28.22 22.94 36.41
CA SER A 588 27.65 23.95 35.53
C SER A 588 28.29 23.95 34.14
N ARG A 589 27.49 23.70 33.09
CA ARG A 589 27.83 24.02 31.69
C ARG A 589 26.94 25.15 31.18
N ALA A 590 27.56 26.31 31.04
CA ALA A 590 27.03 27.45 30.31
C ALA A 590 26.93 27.13 28.82
N TYR A 591 25.79 27.48 28.22
CA TYR A 591 25.62 27.52 26.76
C TYR A 591 26.56 28.58 26.18
N ARG A 592 27.48 28.15 25.31
CA ARG A 592 28.33 29.02 24.50
C ARG A 592 27.79 28.99 23.07
N GLU A 593 27.36 30.13 22.56
CA GLU A 593 26.98 30.32 21.16
C GLU A 593 28.17 30.00 20.23
N PRO A 594 27.92 29.46 19.02
CA PRO A 594 28.97 29.23 18.03
C PRO A 594 29.44 30.56 17.39
N PRO A 595 30.74 30.72 17.07
CA PRO A 595 31.27 31.94 16.50
C PRO A 595 30.86 32.11 15.03
N ARG A 596 30.48 33.33 14.67
CA ARG A 596 30.31 33.76 13.28
C ARG A 596 31.66 33.78 12.55
N PRO A 597 31.73 33.36 11.28
CA PRO A 597 32.96 33.47 10.50
C PRO A 597 33.29 34.93 10.17
N ALA A 598 34.56 35.27 10.37
CA ALA A 598 35.16 36.56 10.08
C ALA A 598 35.20 36.83 8.56
N SER A 599 34.78 38.04 8.17
CA SER A 599 34.89 38.58 6.82
C SER A 599 36.16 39.43 6.72
N ASP A 600 37.15 38.97 5.95
CA ASP A 600 38.30 39.79 5.55
C ASP A 600 38.48 39.71 4.02
N ALA A 601 38.08 40.78 3.32
CA ALA A 601 38.66 41.20 2.05
C ALA A 601 38.30 42.66 1.75
N PRO A 602 39.20 43.46 1.13
CA PRO A 602 39.18 44.92 1.22
C PRO A 602 38.34 45.60 0.14
N ARG A 603 37.75 46.75 0.50
CA ARG A 603 37.16 47.72 -0.44
C ARG A 603 38.23 48.69 -0.96
N PRO A 604 38.16 49.15 -2.21
CA PRO A 604 38.73 50.43 -2.61
C PRO A 604 37.68 51.55 -2.52
N LEU A 605 38.15 52.71 -2.04
CA LEU A 605 37.51 54.02 -2.06
C LEU A 605 37.40 54.56 -3.49
N VAL A 606 36.38 55.40 -3.75
CA VAL A 606 36.49 56.80 -4.25
C VAL A 606 35.09 57.37 -4.55
N HIS A 607 34.80 58.54 -3.92
CA HIS A 607 34.01 59.75 -4.28
C HIS A 607 32.91 59.70 -5.38
N ALA A 608 31.80 60.45 -5.36
CA ALA A 608 31.37 61.67 -4.64
C ALA A 608 29.84 61.92 -4.85
N GLY A 609 29.23 62.80 -4.02
CA GLY A 609 28.20 63.76 -4.47
C GLY A 609 26.73 63.62 -3.98
N ILE A 610 26.41 64.13 -2.77
CA ILE A 610 25.49 65.28 -2.45
C ILE A 610 24.21 65.49 -3.33
N PRO A 611 23.02 65.94 -2.82
CA PRO A 611 22.45 65.95 -1.46
C PRO A 611 20.91 65.74 -1.31
N THR A 612 20.50 65.54 -0.05
CA THR A 612 19.28 66.01 0.67
C THR A 612 17.92 66.16 -0.02
N SER A 613 16.89 65.54 0.57
CA SER A 613 15.76 66.32 1.08
C SER A 613 15.07 65.63 2.26
N SER A 614 14.71 66.48 3.21
CA SER A 614 14.08 66.23 4.50
C SER A 614 12.55 66.23 4.39
N SER A 615 11.89 65.36 5.15
CA SER A 615 10.64 65.74 5.82
C SER A 615 10.39 64.84 7.03
N GLY A 616 10.49 65.44 8.20
CA GLY A 616 10.05 64.83 9.45
C GLY A 616 8.55 65.05 9.65
N VAL A 617 7.88 64.03 10.16
CA VAL A 617 6.62 64.19 10.90
C VAL A 617 6.75 63.39 12.20
N ARG A 618 6.59 64.11 13.30
CA ARG A 618 6.51 63.61 14.68
C ARG A 618 5.05 63.25 14.95
N VAL A 619 4.80 62.21 15.76
CA VAL A 619 3.94 62.21 16.97
C VAL A 619 3.58 60.75 17.38
N ARG A 620 3.96 60.42 18.62
CA ARG A 620 3.45 59.46 19.66
C ARG A 620 2.67 58.19 19.25
N PRO A 621 2.78 57.12 20.07
CA PRO A 621 1.71 56.92 21.04
C PRO A 621 2.17 56.52 22.44
N GLY A 622 1.37 56.91 23.43
CA GLY A 622 1.26 56.27 24.73
C GLY A 622 -0.20 55.82 24.93
N TYR A 623 -0.41 54.95 25.92
CA TYR A 623 -1.65 54.28 26.35
C TYR A 623 -2.10 53.12 25.45
N ALA A 624 -2.69 52.04 25.93
CA ALA A 624 -2.81 51.39 27.25
C ALA A 624 -3.44 50.02 26.91
N MET A 625 -2.98 48.93 27.51
CA MET A 625 -3.64 47.62 27.33
C MET A 625 -4.99 47.61 28.07
N PRO A 626 -6.06 47.06 27.48
CA PRO A 626 -7.24 46.65 28.23
C PRO A 626 -7.02 45.28 28.89
N PRO A 627 -7.71 44.99 30.01
CA PRO A 627 -7.47 43.81 30.83
C PRO A 627 -8.09 42.54 30.24
N HIS A 628 -7.49 41.43 30.66
CA HIS A 628 -7.92 40.05 30.44
C HIS A 628 -9.43 39.84 30.58
N ILE A 629 -10.04 39.30 29.52
CA ILE A 629 -11.33 38.61 29.59
C ILE A 629 -11.02 37.17 29.99
N GLN A 630 -11.38 36.79 31.22
CA GLN A 630 -11.51 35.40 31.63
C GLN A 630 -12.77 34.83 30.97
N VAL A 631 -12.58 33.96 29.98
CA VAL A 631 -13.66 33.12 29.45
C VAL A 631 -13.73 31.87 30.32
N HIS A 632 -14.84 31.71 31.04
CA HIS A 632 -15.19 30.45 31.67
C HIS A 632 -15.38 29.39 30.58
N ALA A 633 -14.55 28.35 30.61
CA ALA A 633 -14.76 27.15 29.80
C ALA A 633 -15.91 26.35 30.40
N GLU A 634 -17.07 26.36 29.75
CA GLU A 634 -18.09 25.34 29.95
C GLU A 634 -17.64 24.05 29.25
N ASN A 635 -17.63 22.94 30.00
CA ASN A 635 -17.34 21.62 29.43
C ASN A 635 -18.41 21.26 28.38
N PRO A 636 -18.02 20.78 27.19
CA PRO A 636 -19.00 20.27 26.23
C PRO A 636 -19.64 18.98 26.77
N PRO A 637 -20.90 18.68 26.39
CA PRO A 637 -21.61 17.50 26.86
C PRO A 637 -20.90 16.22 26.40
N GLN A 638 -20.68 15.34 27.37
CA GLN A 638 -20.14 14.00 27.18
C GLN A 638 -21.15 13.15 26.40
N TRP A 639 -20.73 12.64 25.25
CA TRP A 639 -21.57 11.87 24.33
C TRP A 639 -21.35 10.37 24.58
N ASP A 640 -22.23 9.72 25.33
CA ASP A 640 -22.17 8.29 25.68
C ASP A 640 -22.90 7.41 24.64
N GLY A 641 -22.59 7.59 23.36
CA GLY A 641 -23.13 6.78 22.26
C GLY A 641 -22.03 6.04 21.51
N PRO A 642 -22.20 4.75 21.14
CA PRO A 642 -21.21 4.04 20.34
C PRO A 642 -21.11 4.67 18.94
N MET A 643 -19.90 5.07 18.54
CA MET A 643 -19.64 5.54 17.18
C MET A 643 -19.96 4.44 16.15
N PRO A 644 -20.63 4.78 15.02
CA PRO A 644 -20.83 3.83 13.94
C PRO A 644 -19.49 3.49 13.27
N ASN A 645 -19.25 2.20 13.11
CA ASN A 645 -18.05 1.64 12.52
C ASN A 645 -18.05 1.91 11.00
N TYR A 646 -17.29 2.92 10.56
CA TYR A 646 -17.17 3.36 9.17
C TYR A 646 -16.68 2.26 8.20
N ALA A 647 -16.09 1.17 8.73
CA ALA A 647 -15.58 0.04 7.95
C ALA A 647 -16.67 -0.89 7.36
N GLN A 648 -17.95 -0.76 7.78
CA GLN A 648 -19.02 -1.65 7.29
C GLN A 648 -19.73 -1.18 6.02
N PHE A 649 -19.63 0.10 5.64
CA PHE A 649 -20.37 0.62 4.49
C PHE A 649 -19.71 0.28 3.13
N VAL A 650 -18.38 0.12 3.10
CA VAL A 650 -17.62 -0.13 1.85
C VAL A 650 -17.66 -1.60 1.41
N ARG A 651 -18.03 -2.56 2.28
CA ARG A 651 -18.13 -3.98 1.88
C ARG A 651 -19.37 -4.34 1.07
N HIS A 652 -20.41 -3.50 1.03
CA HIS A 652 -21.69 -3.86 0.42
C HIS A 652 -21.83 -3.52 -1.08
N HIS A 653 -20.83 -2.91 -1.72
CA HIS A 653 -20.91 -2.54 -3.15
C HIS A 653 -20.03 -3.32 -4.13
N ASN A 654 -19.14 -4.22 -3.66
CA ASN A 654 -18.25 -4.99 -4.55
C ASN A 654 -18.70 -6.45 -4.84
N GLN A 655 -19.99 -6.78 -4.71
CA GLN A 655 -20.46 -8.17 -4.91
C GLN A 655 -21.60 -8.39 -5.90
N ARG A 656 -22.00 -7.43 -6.75
CA ARG A 656 -23.03 -7.70 -7.78
C ARG A 656 -22.79 -6.99 -9.10
N SER A 657 -22.13 -7.68 -10.04
CA SER A 657 -22.49 -7.71 -11.47
C SER A 657 -21.51 -8.54 -12.31
N VAL A 658 -21.58 -9.86 -12.22
CA VAL A 658 -21.15 -10.74 -13.32
C VAL A 658 -22.22 -11.80 -13.50
N SER A 659 -23.00 -11.71 -14.57
CA SER A 659 -23.71 -12.80 -15.27
C SER A 659 -24.61 -12.20 -16.36
N PRO A 660 -24.90 -12.96 -17.43
CA PRO A 660 -23.99 -13.51 -18.44
C PRO A 660 -23.90 -12.61 -19.69
#